data_AF-A0A0H2RRM4-F1
#
_entry.id   AF-A0A0H2RRM4-F1
#
_cell.length_a   1.000
_cell.length_b   1.000
_cell.length_c   1.000
_cell.angle_alpha   90.00
_cell.angle_beta   90.00
_cell.angle_gamma   90.00
#
_symmetry.space_group_name_H-M   'P 1'
#
loop_
_entity.id
_entity.type
_entity.pdbx_description
1 polymer ?
#
loop_
_entity_poly.entity_id
_entity_poly.type
_entity_poly.pdbx_seq_one_letter_code
_entity_poly.pdbx_strand_id
1 'polypeptide(L)'
;MPQNQDAEPTPSDAFSSTAHSTTTAPNLVGPGRTLGLFLDWMGNRLESLLNNRAAQLNMGPEAIAADIRRIRRHEEMSISTRYAVPYAYLTKSQEKKVHKLCKSLLKHARSHVRSTQLKALEEITTLAVEDRVVRNALLNCDVGRLVPNYKEPDLSVAILKAISCVENREIHELWSPMFALVEHISLGGDLSIRREDVESLLGSLKKSLSNTESSFLAARYLLRVVHHGSYLRNLFPGEFLLHELWAYYLDLSTVSPEAVEWTNVNDCGSIMCKGDDRFYRKDVVECLIEKSTNLRIFFALALDVTMIEFCSKNPLTDMAEPFTFTQVLFLRAKSSGFRNAKNSFAIPNFAFSSFRHFLKSLTDSEAYLSHLTFLRGQEPEIQKKLKDIFIGNEVLIIFRRIADHIIEANGMPYVSCQCLSLGEGSALSRNSDCPIDCPMRAITILSSYQSFGNTEDRALAAFLISVIFSTNRYYKLALCNASKGPLCFSQRTLSCASSLVPWHNNFGFKYQSMFRGILWRIRMKGKYYFIPSFKIPKCSYDVAAATKGLPNRHGDIDRIDATLLRDDIIKLLPVNEKAPFDATGHFPITAFLDDSNAPLYVSIVTKDDGTEIFATVKDGDPYAAYHDERGEVQRHLIFRVLVLRHDPVDFPHKEIEKDCFIPRTGALDPTGPVYWLQYFPKKDMEFFEDVEEYLPQDIKDSITSREVGIPAMKDEFQKDFEITSEGGSTEIQERHIEGYRSGDSDQSKRYPQNAYHSQATRAIPSSHFQGEMKENRALDTQSGHSEESGGHFESVLEEFDPISRIKTLEKKLSRAQEAIAERDIEIGKLQSLITMETSI
;
A
#
# COMPACT_ATOMS: atom_id res chain seq x y z
N MET A 1 -30.02 75.34 28.37
CA MET A 1 -30.68 74.11 27.85
C MET A 1 -29.71 73.42 26.90
N PRO A 2 -29.53 72.10 26.94
CA PRO A 2 -29.53 71.11 28.05
C PRO A 2 -28.06 70.66 28.36
N GLN A 3 -27.62 70.35 29.59
CA GLN A 3 -27.93 69.30 30.60
C GLN A 3 -27.17 67.98 30.46
N ASN A 4 -26.38 67.69 31.53
CA ASN A 4 -26.19 66.42 32.27
C ASN A 4 -25.64 65.19 31.52
N GLN A 5 -24.72 64.37 32.04
CA GLN A 5 -24.21 64.18 33.42
C GLN A 5 -22.92 63.36 33.34
N ASP A 6 -21.85 63.87 33.94
CA ASP A 6 -20.64 63.14 34.30
C ASP A 6 -20.92 62.26 35.53
N ALA A 7 -20.39 61.04 35.53
CA ALA A 7 -20.30 60.19 36.70
C ALA A 7 -18.84 59.82 36.95
N GLU A 8 -18.34 60.27 38.10
CA GLU A 8 -17.06 59.90 38.73
C GLU A 8 -16.86 58.38 38.84
N PRO A 9 -15.59 57.96 38.93
CA PRO A 9 -15.21 57.01 39.96
C PRO A 9 -14.31 57.68 40.99
N THR A 10 -14.74 57.56 42.24
CA THR A 10 -14.04 57.96 43.46
C THR A 10 -12.71 57.23 43.64
N PRO A 11 -11.73 57.87 44.30
CA PRO A 11 -10.46 57.28 44.67
C PRO A 11 -10.64 56.43 45.93
N SER A 12 -10.26 55.15 45.86
CA SER A 12 -10.14 54.31 47.06
C SER A 12 -8.67 54.18 47.46
N ASP A 13 -8.48 54.52 48.73
CA ASP A 13 -7.23 54.65 49.44
C ASP A 13 -6.43 53.34 49.53
N ALA A 14 -5.11 53.55 49.43
CA ALA A 14 -4.07 53.01 50.30
C ALA A 14 -4.43 51.82 51.20
N PHE A 15 -4.04 50.62 50.76
CA PHE A 15 -3.50 49.61 51.68
C PHE A 15 -2.11 49.18 51.21
N SER A 16 -1.13 49.92 51.71
CA SER A 16 0.26 49.52 51.82
C SER A 16 0.34 48.24 52.68
N SER A 17 0.55 47.10 52.04
CA SER A 17 1.02 45.87 52.70
C SER A 17 2.33 45.41 52.04
N THR A 18 3.42 45.93 52.57
CA THR A 18 4.78 45.39 52.43
C THR A 18 4.83 44.00 53.05
N ALA A 19 4.43 42.98 52.29
CA ALA A 19 4.83 41.60 52.55
C ALA A 19 6.01 41.27 51.63
N HIS A 20 7.22 41.41 52.18
CA HIS A 20 8.45 40.86 51.62
C HIS A 20 8.28 39.34 51.45
N SER A 21 7.88 38.92 50.26
CA SER A 21 7.87 37.53 49.86
C SER A 21 9.24 37.20 49.25
N THR A 22 10.16 36.73 50.09
CA THR A 22 11.36 35.98 49.70
C THR A 22 10.98 34.62 49.10
N THR A 23 10.09 34.63 48.10
CA THR A 23 9.79 33.46 47.29
C THR A 23 10.93 33.33 46.29
N THR A 24 11.87 32.45 46.63
CA THR A 24 12.94 31.98 45.76
C THR A 24 12.42 31.74 44.35
N ALA A 25 12.94 32.51 43.38
CA ALA A 25 12.58 32.39 41.97
C ALA A 25 12.71 30.92 41.51
N PRO A 26 11.74 30.39 40.74
CA PRO A 26 11.60 28.95 40.45
C PRO A 26 12.70 28.34 39.56
N ASN A 27 13.86 28.98 39.38
CA ASN A 27 14.99 28.50 38.58
C ASN A 27 16.37 28.70 39.23
N LEU A 28 16.44 28.93 40.55
CA LEU A 28 17.72 28.95 41.26
C LEU A 28 18.15 27.54 41.69
N VAL A 29 19.39 27.20 41.39
CA VAL A 29 20.00 25.87 41.67
C VAL A 29 20.20 25.73 43.17
N GLY A 30 19.25 25.08 43.84
CA GLY A 30 19.28 24.83 45.29
C GLY A 30 19.31 23.32 45.60
N PRO A 31 20.00 22.89 46.67
CA PRO A 31 20.14 21.48 47.04
C PRO A 31 18.80 20.76 47.27
N GLY A 32 17.75 21.48 47.71
CA GLY A 32 16.40 20.94 47.84
C GLY A 32 15.77 20.52 46.50
N ARG A 33 16.15 21.15 45.37
CA ARG A 33 15.62 20.81 44.05
C ARG A 33 16.29 19.57 43.47
N THR A 34 17.58 19.37 43.71
CA THR A 34 18.27 18.12 43.34
C THR A 34 17.64 16.93 44.06
N LEU A 35 17.29 17.09 45.34
CA LEU A 35 16.57 16.07 46.10
C LEU A 35 15.14 15.87 45.58
N GLY A 36 14.41 16.94 45.25
CA GLY A 36 13.09 16.86 44.63
C GLY A 36 13.10 16.10 43.30
N LEU A 37 14.01 16.45 42.38
CA LEU A 37 14.16 15.75 41.10
C LEU A 37 14.54 14.29 41.28
N PHE A 38 15.35 13.97 42.29
CA PHE A 38 15.70 12.59 42.63
C PHE A 38 14.50 11.80 43.16
N LEU A 39 13.70 12.39 44.05
CA LEU A 39 12.47 11.78 44.58
C LEU A 39 11.41 11.60 43.48
N ASP A 40 11.23 12.58 42.59
CA ASP A 40 10.34 12.48 41.44
C ASP A 40 10.80 11.36 40.48
N TRP A 41 12.11 11.29 40.21
CA TRP A 41 12.69 10.22 39.39
C TRP A 41 12.48 8.84 40.02
N MET A 42 12.69 8.71 41.34
CA MET A 42 12.42 7.48 42.08
C MET A 42 10.93 7.11 42.06
N GLY A 43 10.04 8.09 42.25
CA GLY A 43 8.59 7.92 42.21
C GLY A 43 8.14 7.38 40.84
N ASN A 44 8.59 8.02 39.76
CA ASN A 44 8.30 7.59 38.39
C ASN A 44 8.81 6.16 38.11
N ARG A 45 10.00 5.81 38.62
CA ARG A 45 10.58 4.47 38.44
C ARG A 45 9.84 3.40 39.24
N LEU A 46 9.42 3.72 40.46
CA LEU A 46 8.61 2.83 41.30
C LEU A 46 7.22 2.63 40.70
N GLU A 47 6.57 3.70 40.25
CA GLU A 47 5.28 3.62 39.54
C GLU A 47 5.40 2.75 38.29
N SER A 48 6.44 2.92 37.48
CA SER A 48 6.69 2.07 36.31
C SER A 48 6.89 0.59 36.68
N LEU A 49 7.68 0.30 37.73
CA LEU A 49 7.88 -1.08 38.20
C LEU A 49 6.59 -1.71 38.72
N LEU A 50 5.78 -0.98 39.49
CA LEU A 50 4.51 -1.45 40.01
C LEU A 50 3.49 -1.66 38.89
N ASN A 51 3.42 -0.74 37.92
CA ASN A 51 2.58 -0.88 36.74
C ASN A 51 2.99 -2.10 35.90
N ASN A 52 4.29 -2.34 35.71
CA ASN A 52 4.80 -3.52 35.00
C ASN A 52 4.50 -4.82 35.77
N ARG A 53 4.66 -4.84 37.10
CA ARG A 53 4.28 -5.97 37.95
C ARG A 53 2.76 -6.21 37.92
N ALA A 54 1.94 -5.16 37.96
CA ALA A 54 0.49 -5.27 37.86
C ALA A 54 0.06 -5.81 36.48
N ALA A 55 0.74 -5.39 35.41
CA ALA A 55 0.55 -5.96 34.08
C ALA A 55 0.96 -7.44 34.03
N GLN A 56 2.09 -7.82 34.62
CA GLN A 56 2.53 -9.23 34.73
C GLN A 56 1.55 -10.09 35.54
N LEU A 57 0.90 -9.51 36.55
CA LEU A 57 -0.11 -10.17 37.36
C LEU A 57 -1.52 -10.13 36.74
N ASN A 58 -1.69 -9.56 35.54
CA ASN A 58 -2.98 -9.35 34.87
C ASN A 58 -4.01 -8.60 35.75
N MET A 59 -3.54 -7.65 36.57
CA MET A 59 -4.38 -6.87 37.50
C MET A 59 -4.65 -5.43 37.03
N GLY A 60 -4.10 -5.02 35.88
CA GLY A 60 -4.34 -3.70 35.30
C GLY A 60 -5.70 -3.58 34.60
N PRO A 61 -6.20 -2.35 34.37
CA PRO A 61 -7.44 -2.12 33.62
C PRO A 61 -7.40 -2.74 32.22
N GLU A 62 -6.25 -2.72 31.54
CA GLU A 62 -6.06 -3.32 30.21
C GLU A 62 -6.20 -4.85 30.25
N ALA A 63 -5.69 -5.49 31.30
CA ALA A 63 -5.81 -6.94 31.48
C ALA A 63 -7.26 -7.36 31.78
N ILE A 64 -7.97 -6.57 32.59
CA ILE A 64 -9.41 -6.77 32.83
C ILE A 64 -10.20 -6.61 31.53
N ALA A 65 -9.88 -5.59 30.73
CA ALA A 65 -10.53 -5.37 29.45
C ALA A 65 -10.22 -6.51 28.47
N ALA A 66 -8.98 -6.99 28.40
CA ALA A 66 -8.60 -8.17 27.61
C ALA A 66 -9.37 -9.43 28.06
N ASP A 67 -9.59 -9.62 29.36
CA ASP A 67 -10.42 -10.71 29.89
C ASP A 67 -11.88 -10.59 29.47
N ILE A 68 -12.45 -9.37 29.48
CA ILE A 68 -13.80 -9.11 28.96
C ILE A 68 -13.85 -9.46 27.47
N ARG A 69 -12.90 -8.95 26.67
CA ARG A 69 -12.80 -9.22 25.22
C ARG A 69 -12.69 -10.71 24.93
N ARG A 70 -11.90 -11.45 25.71
CA ARG A 70 -11.76 -12.92 25.59
C ARG A 70 -13.06 -13.66 25.91
N ILE A 71 -13.73 -13.32 27.01
CA ILE A 71 -15.02 -13.95 27.37
C ILE A 71 -16.08 -13.65 26.30
N ARG A 72 -16.04 -12.45 25.73
CA ARG A 72 -16.92 -12.01 24.65
C ARG A 72 -16.44 -12.39 23.25
N ARG A 73 -15.33 -13.13 23.15
CA ARG A 73 -14.74 -13.63 21.90
C ARG A 73 -14.54 -12.54 20.86
N HIS A 74 -14.01 -11.39 21.27
CA HIS A 74 -13.84 -10.23 20.37
C HIS A 74 -12.91 -10.50 19.19
N GLU A 75 -11.98 -11.43 19.34
CA GLU A 75 -11.08 -11.88 18.27
C GLU A 75 -11.75 -12.84 17.28
N GLU A 76 -12.81 -13.53 17.70
CA GLU A 76 -13.50 -14.55 16.89
C GLU A 76 -14.79 -14.02 16.25
N MET A 77 -15.34 -12.92 16.79
CA MET A 77 -16.61 -12.34 16.36
C MET A 77 -16.41 -10.92 15.86
N SER A 78 -16.94 -10.63 14.66
CA SER A 78 -17.00 -9.27 14.15
C SER A 78 -17.83 -8.38 15.08
N ILE A 79 -17.56 -7.07 15.04
CA ILE A 79 -18.35 -6.08 15.79
C ILE A 79 -19.83 -6.22 15.43
N SER A 80 -20.14 -6.28 14.14
CA SER A 80 -21.52 -6.40 13.66
C SER A 80 -22.22 -7.66 14.19
N THR A 81 -21.57 -8.83 14.17
CA THR A 81 -22.15 -10.05 14.78
C THR A 81 -22.47 -9.85 16.27
N ARG A 82 -21.59 -9.17 17.02
CA ARG A 82 -21.84 -8.87 18.46
C ARG A 82 -23.03 -7.95 18.67
N TYR A 83 -23.34 -7.08 17.71
CA TYR A 83 -24.52 -6.20 17.76
C TYR A 83 -25.81 -6.90 17.32
N ALA A 84 -25.74 -7.76 16.31
CA ALA A 84 -26.88 -8.50 15.78
C ALA A 84 -27.38 -9.59 16.75
N VAL A 85 -26.45 -10.33 17.39
CA VAL A 85 -26.77 -11.45 18.29
C VAL A 85 -26.09 -11.32 19.65
N PRO A 86 -26.40 -10.27 20.44
CA PRO A 86 -25.63 -9.88 21.62
C PRO A 86 -25.47 -11.01 22.66
N TYR A 87 -26.53 -11.80 22.88
CA TYR A 87 -26.60 -12.82 23.93
C TYR A 87 -26.44 -14.27 23.45
N ALA A 88 -26.33 -14.53 22.15
CA ALA A 88 -26.41 -15.89 21.61
C ALA A 88 -25.30 -16.84 22.10
N TYR A 89 -24.22 -16.31 22.69
CA TYR A 89 -23.03 -17.09 23.04
C TYR A 89 -22.60 -16.95 24.52
N LEU A 90 -23.37 -16.28 25.37
CA LEU A 90 -23.04 -16.12 26.79
C LEU A 90 -23.87 -17.06 27.66
N THR A 91 -23.18 -17.88 28.44
CA THR A 91 -23.79 -18.57 29.59
C THR A 91 -24.04 -17.58 30.73
N LYS A 92 -25.03 -17.87 31.59
CA LYS A 92 -25.32 -17.06 32.80
C LYS A 92 -24.08 -16.88 33.70
N SER A 93 -23.17 -17.86 33.74
CA SER A 93 -21.93 -17.77 34.52
C SER A 93 -20.93 -16.80 33.88
N GLN A 94 -20.80 -16.81 32.56
CA GLN A 94 -19.97 -15.85 31.83
C GLN A 94 -20.52 -14.43 31.93
N GLU A 95 -21.84 -14.24 31.84
CA GLU A 95 -22.47 -12.93 32.04
C GLU A 95 -22.17 -12.36 33.44
N LYS A 96 -22.33 -13.18 34.49
CA LYS A 96 -21.93 -12.81 35.86
C LYS A 96 -20.45 -12.47 35.94
N LYS A 97 -19.59 -13.20 35.23
CA LYS A 97 -18.15 -12.94 35.17
C LYS A 97 -17.84 -11.61 34.49
N VAL A 98 -18.45 -11.31 33.35
CA VAL A 98 -18.32 -10.01 32.65
C VAL A 98 -18.77 -8.88 33.56
N HIS A 99 -19.93 -9.01 34.22
CA HIS A 99 -20.41 -8.01 35.17
C HIS A 99 -19.44 -7.78 36.34
N LYS A 100 -18.83 -8.85 36.89
CA LYS A 100 -17.79 -8.73 37.92
C LYS A 100 -16.54 -7.99 37.41
N LEU A 101 -16.12 -8.26 36.18
CA LEU A 101 -14.99 -7.59 35.55
C LEU A 101 -15.29 -6.11 35.29
N CYS A 102 -16.50 -5.76 34.82
CA CYS A 102 -16.94 -4.37 34.68
C CYS A 102 -16.90 -3.61 36.02
N LYS A 103 -17.35 -4.23 37.12
CA LYS A 103 -17.20 -3.65 38.48
C LYS A 103 -15.74 -3.41 38.84
N SER A 104 -14.85 -4.34 38.49
CA SER A 104 -13.41 -4.19 38.72
C SER A 104 -12.84 -3.03 37.91
N LEU A 105 -13.24 -2.88 36.63
CA LEU A 105 -12.80 -1.79 35.78
C LEU A 105 -13.24 -0.42 36.33
N LEU A 106 -14.49 -0.33 36.81
CA LEU A 106 -15.01 0.88 37.49
C LEU A 106 -14.30 1.17 38.82
N LYS A 107 -13.73 0.16 39.48
CA LYS A 107 -12.86 0.36 40.64
C LYS A 107 -11.52 0.97 40.23
N HIS A 108 -10.93 0.55 39.11
CA HIS A 108 -9.72 1.18 38.56
C HIS A 108 -9.96 2.61 38.07
N ALA A 109 -11.13 2.90 37.49
CA ALA A 109 -11.52 4.27 37.14
C ALA A 109 -11.61 5.20 38.36
N ARG A 110 -11.78 4.64 39.56
CA ARG A 110 -11.78 5.34 40.86
C ARG A 110 -10.45 5.24 41.62
N SER A 111 -9.40 4.73 40.99
CA SER A 111 -8.06 4.61 41.60
C SER A 111 -7.53 5.97 42.07
N HIS A 112 -6.65 5.98 43.06
CA HIS A 112 -5.87 7.18 43.44
C HIS A 112 -4.63 7.38 42.54
N VAL A 113 -4.50 6.59 41.47
CA VAL A 113 -3.41 6.72 40.51
C VAL A 113 -4.00 7.23 39.20
N ARG A 114 -3.75 8.52 38.89
CA ARG A 114 -4.33 9.20 37.71
C ARG A 114 -4.08 8.45 36.40
N SER A 115 -2.87 7.94 36.19
CA SER A 115 -2.52 7.16 35.00
C SER A 115 -3.40 5.90 34.86
N THR A 116 -3.67 5.21 35.98
CA THR A 116 -4.58 4.04 36.03
C THR A 116 -6.04 4.45 35.78
N GLN A 117 -6.49 5.59 36.32
CA GLN A 117 -7.85 6.07 36.09
C GLN A 117 -8.10 6.36 34.62
N LEU A 118 -7.22 7.14 33.98
CA LEU A 118 -7.34 7.50 32.57
C LEU A 118 -7.37 6.26 31.67
N LYS A 119 -6.48 5.28 31.94
CA LYS A 119 -6.48 3.99 31.22
C LYS A 119 -7.78 3.21 31.39
N ALA A 120 -8.30 3.13 32.63
CA ALA A 120 -9.56 2.45 32.90
C ALA A 120 -10.76 3.13 32.21
N LEU A 121 -10.78 4.47 32.18
CA LEU A 121 -11.84 5.25 31.52
C LEU A 121 -11.81 5.06 30.00
N GLU A 122 -10.62 5.01 29.38
CA GLU A 122 -10.45 4.73 27.95
C GLU A 122 -10.91 3.31 27.59
N GLU A 123 -10.59 2.31 28.43
CA GLU A 123 -11.07 0.93 28.25
C GLU A 123 -12.59 0.82 28.41
N ILE A 124 -13.20 1.53 29.37
CA ILE A 124 -14.67 1.58 29.52
C ILE A 124 -15.31 2.16 28.27
N THR A 125 -14.79 3.30 27.80
CA THR A 125 -15.25 3.99 26.58
C THR A 125 -15.18 3.04 25.38
N THR A 126 -14.04 2.40 25.19
CA THR A 126 -13.81 1.47 24.08
C THR A 126 -14.74 0.27 24.14
N LEU A 127 -14.82 -0.42 25.28
CA LEU A 127 -15.65 -1.61 25.43
C LEU A 127 -17.15 -1.32 25.25
N ALA A 128 -17.61 -0.15 25.71
CA ALA A 128 -19.00 0.27 25.58
C ALA A 128 -19.40 0.54 24.12
N VAL A 129 -18.47 1.02 23.28
CA VAL A 129 -18.66 1.17 21.83
C VAL A 129 -18.55 -0.16 21.09
N GLU A 130 -17.67 -1.06 21.51
CA GLU A 130 -17.40 -2.33 20.82
C GLU A 130 -18.41 -3.45 21.09
N ASP A 131 -19.14 -3.40 22.21
CA ASP A 131 -20.00 -4.50 22.66
C ASP A 131 -21.20 -4.05 23.50
N ARG A 132 -22.41 -4.18 22.92
CA ARG A 132 -23.69 -3.83 23.55
C ARG A 132 -23.91 -4.53 24.91
N VAL A 133 -23.46 -5.78 25.06
CA VAL A 133 -23.65 -6.52 26.33
C VAL A 133 -22.75 -5.96 27.42
N VAL A 134 -21.51 -5.61 27.08
CA VAL A 134 -20.57 -5.01 28.03
C VAL A 134 -21.06 -3.64 28.47
N ARG A 135 -21.57 -2.83 27.53
CA ARG A 135 -22.23 -1.55 27.85
C ARG A 135 -23.39 -1.74 28.83
N ASN A 136 -24.31 -2.67 28.55
CA ASN A 136 -25.44 -2.95 29.45
C ASN A 136 -24.96 -3.43 30.84
N ALA A 137 -23.90 -4.24 30.88
CA ALA A 137 -23.29 -4.67 32.14
C ALA A 137 -22.68 -3.49 32.92
N LEU A 138 -22.04 -2.53 32.24
CA LEU A 138 -21.52 -1.30 32.83
C LEU A 138 -22.65 -0.39 33.34
N LEU A 139 -23.72 -0.21 32.58
CA LEU A 139 -24.89 0.57 32.98
C LEU A 139 -25.49 0.03 34.30
N ASN A 140 -25.54 -1.29 34.45
CA ASN A 140 -25.99 -1.97 35.68
C ASN A 140 -24.98 -1.90 36.84
N CYS A 141 -23.79 -1.32 36.65
CA CYS A 141 -22.76 -1.17 37.70
C CYS A 141 -22.72 0.22 38.34
N ASP A 142 -23.73 1.07 38.07
CA ASP A 142 -23.86 2.43 38.64
C ASP A 142 -22.69 3.35 38.26
N VAL A 143 -22.55 3.61 36.95
CA VAL A 143 -21.53 4.49 36.38
C VAL A 143 -21.65 5.94 36.84
N GLY A 144 -22.84 6.37 37.28
CA GLY A 144 -23.06 7.71 37.84
C GLY A 144 -22.22 8.00 39.09
N ARG A 145 -21.63 6.99 39.74
CA ARG A 145 -20.68 7.17 40.85
C ARG A 145 -19.25 7.48 40.43
N LEU A 146 -18.96 7.63 39.14
CA LEU A 146 -17.66 8.09 38.69
C LEU A 146 -17.54 9.59 38.99
N VAL A 147 -17.09 9.90 40.21
CA VAL A 147 -16.76 11.27 40.63
C VAL A 147 -15.25 11.47 40.50
N PRO A 148 -14.78 12.55 39.86
CA PRO A 148 -13.35 12.85 39.80
C PRO A 148 -12.80 13.02 41.22
N ASN A 149 -11.84 12.17 41.59
CA ASN A 149 -11.09 12.31 42.84
C ASN A 149 -10.14 13.52 42.82
N TYR A 150 -9.82 14.00 41.62
CA TYR A 150 -8.86 15.07 41.38
C TYR A 150 -9.47 16.16 40.50
N LYS A 151 -8.94 17.38 40.62
CA LYS A 151 -9.47 18.55 39.92
C LYS A 151 -8.91 18.74 38.51
N GLU A 152 -8.18 17.77 37.95
CA GLU A 152 -7.64 17.99 36.61
C GLU A 152 -8.73 17.94 35.53
N PRO A 153 -8.67 18.86 34.56
CA PRO A 153 -9.70 18.99 33.54
C PRO A 153 -9.75 17.78 32.61
N ASP A 154 -8.61 17.17 32.28
CA ASP A 154 -8.52 16.00 31.40
C ASP A 154 -9.17 14.75 32.00
N LEU A 155 -8.99 14.53 33.30
CA LEU A 155 -9.67 13.44 34.02
C LEU A 155 -11.18 13.66 34.04
N SER A 156 -11.62 14.89 34.28
CA SER A 156 -13.05 15.25 34.28
C SER A 156 -13.69 14.98 32.90
N VAL A 157 -13.01 15.38 31.82
CA VAL A 157 -13.44 15.10 30.45
C VAL A 157 -13.48 13.59 30.18
N ALA A 158 -12.47 12.83 30.59
CA ALA A 158 -12.43 11.38 30.40
C ALA A 158 -13.57 10.66 31.15
N ILE A 159 -13.92 11.11 32.36
CA ILE A 159 -15.06 10.59 33.12
C ILE A 159 -16.37 10.88 32.39
N LEU A 160 -16.60 12.12 31.96
CA LEU A 160 -17.80 12.50 31.22
C LEU A 160 -17.96 11.69 29.93
N LYS A 161 -16.86 11.50 29.19
CA LYS A 161 -16.83 10.65 27.99
C LYS A 161 -17.22 9.20 28.32
N ALA A 162 -16.63 8.60 29.35
CA ALA A 162 -16.93 7.24 29.75
C ALA A 162 -18.39 7.05 30.21
N ILE A 163 -18.94 8.01 30.96
CA ILE A 163 -20.35 7.99 31.38
C ILE A 163 -21.26 8.09 30.15
N SER A 164 -21.03 9.07 29.27
CA SER A 164 -21.84 9.26 28.07
C SER A 164 -21.76 8.06 27.12
N CYS A 165 -20.60 7.41 26.98
CA CYS A 165 -20.43 6.13 26.28
C CYS A 165 -21.24 4.96 26.87
N VAL A 166 -21.64 5.02 28.14
CA VAL A 166 -22.44 3.95 28.78
C VAL A 166 -23.92 4.29 28.73
N GLU A 167 -24.28 5.56 28.91
CA GLU A 167 -25.65 6.02 29.09
C GLU A 167 -26.35 6.45 27.79
N ASN A 168 -25.61 6.92 26.77
CA ASN A 168 -26.20 7.52 25.56
C ASN A 168 -26.74 6.47 24.58
N ARG A 169 -27.89 5.88 24.94
CA ARG A 169 -28.56 4.84 24.15
C ARG A 169 -28.91 5.30 22.73
N GLU A 170 -29.29 6.55 22.55
CA GLU A 170 -29.71 7.09 21.24
C GLU A 170 -28.61 6.95 20.20
N ILE A 171 -27.39 7.43 20.49
CA ILE A 171 -26.28 7.34 19.54
C ILE A 171 -25.90 5.88 19.25
N HIS A 172 -25.91 5.02 20.26
CA HIS A 172 -25.60 3.63 20.03
C HIS A 172 -26.62 2.94 19.12
N GLU A 173 -27.92 3.14 19.34
CA GLU A 173 -28.96 2.53 18.49
C GLU A 173 -28.96 3.14 17.07
N LEU A 174 -28.57 4.41 16.93
CA LEU A 174 -28.38 5.07 15.63
C LEU A 174 -27.21 4.47 14.83
N TRP A 175 -26.06 4.22 15.48
CA TRP A 175 -24.86 3.71 14.79
C TRP A 175 -24.82 2.18 14.67
N SER A 176 -25.60 1.43 15.45
CA SER A 176 -25.62 -0.03 15.40
C SER A 176 -25.99 -0.61 14.02
N PRO A 177 -27.05 -0.10 13.32
CA PRO A 177 -27.39 -0.54 11.97
C PRO A 177 -26.26 -0.35 10.96
N MET A 178 -25.39 0.65 11.17
CA MET A 178 -24.29 0.94 10.26
C MET A 178 -23.25 -0.20 10.22
N PHE A 179 -22.99 -0.86 11.36
CA PHE A 179 -22.11 -2.03 11.38
C PHE A 179 -22.69 -3.20 10.61
N ALA A 180 -23.99 -3.47 10.79
CA ALA A 180 -24.69 -4.52 10.05
C ALA A 180 -24.67 -4.25 8.54
N LEU A 181 -24.88 -2.98 8.15
CA LEU A 181 -24.81 -2.56 6.75
C LEU A 181 -23.41 -2.78 6.15
N VAL A 182 -22.36 -2.33 6.83
CA VAL A 182 -20.97 -2.51 6.37
C VAL A 182 -20.58 -3.99 6.27
N GLU A 183 -20.98 -4.83 7.23
CA GLU A 183 -20.72 -6.26 7.17
C GLU A 183 -21.50 -6.93 6.02
N HIS A 184 -22.78 -6.60 5.82
CA HIS A 184 -23.58 -7.12 4.72
C HIS A 184 -22.97 -6.81 3.36
N ILE A 185 -22.51 -5.58 3.16
CA ILE A 185 -21.78 -5.17 1.95
C ILE A 185 -20.48 -5.96 1.80
N SER A 186 -19.77 -6.21 2.91
CA SER A 186 -18.48 -6.94 2.90
C SER A 186 -18.63 -8.38 2.46
N LEU A 187 -19.79 -8.98 2.74
CA LEU A 187 -20.12 -10.34 2.33
C LEU A 187 -20.69 -10.41 0.90
N GLY A 188 -20.64 -9.32 0.14
CA GLY A 188 -21.17 -9.26 -1.22
C GLY A 188 -22.70 -9.30 -1.27
N GLY A 189 -23.38 -8.97 -0.16
CA GLY A 189 -24.82 -8.91 -0.10
C GLY A 189 -25.35 -7.82 -1.04
N ASP A 190 -26.35 -8.17 -1.85
CA ASP A 190 -27.07 -7.20 -2.67
C ASP A 190 -27.78 -6.20 -1.75
N LEU A 191 -27.59 -4.91 -2.03
CA LEU A 191 -28.27 -3.85 -1.31
C LEU A 191 -29.57 -3.55 -2.05
N SER A 192 -30.63 -4.28 -1.72
CA SER A 192 -32.00 -3.86 -2.02
C SER A 192 -32.46 -2.69 -1.11
N ILE A 193 -31.54 -2.09 -0.35
CA ILE A 193 -31.83 -0.93 0.49
C ILE A 193 -32.14 0.25 -0.41
N ARG A 194 -33.32 0.85 -0.19
CA ARG A 194 -33.75 2.03 -0.94
C ARG A 194 -32.77 3.18 -0.68
N ARG A 195 -32.43 3.93 -1.72
CA ARG A 195 -31.50 5.08 -1.62
C ARG A 195 -31.97 6.07 -0.54
N GLU A 196 -33.28 6.25 -0.42
CA GLU A 196 -33.91 7.16 0.55
C GLU A 196 -33.63 6.75 2.01
N ASP A 197 -33.60 5.44 2.29
CA ASP A 197 -33.29 4.93 3.64
C ASP A 197 -31.82 5.20 4.00
N VAL A 198 -30.92 5.02 3.02
CA VAL A 198 -29.49 5.32 3.18
C VAL A 198 -29.27 6.82 3.41
N GLU A 199 -29.93 7.68 2.65
CA GLU A 199 -29.84 9.13 2.80
C GLU A 199 -30.40 9.63 4.14
N SER A 200 -31.53 9.06 4.58
CA SER A 200 -32.13 9.35 5.90
C SER A 200 -31.21 8.94 7.06
N LEU A 201 -30.64 7.73 6.98
CA LEU A 201 -29.65 7.25 7.94
C LEU A 201 -28.40 8.15 7.94
N LEU A 202 -27.88 8.48 6.76
CA LEU A 202 -26.72 9.36 6.61
C LEU A 202 -26.97 10.74 7.23
N GLY A 203 -28.14 11.34 7.01
CA GLY A 203 -28.53 12.61 7.62
C GLY A 203 -28.55 12.54 9.14
N SER A 204 -29.09 11.45 9.70
CA SER A 204 -29.13 11.22 11.15
C SER A 204 -27.72 11.03 11.74
N LEU A 205 -26.86 10.26 11.05
CA LEU A 205 -25.46 10.05 11.44
C LEU A 205 -24.65 11.36 11.39
N LYS A 206 -24.79 12.16 10.32
CA LYS A 206 -24.19 13.50 10.20
C LYS A 206 -24.63 14.39 11.37
N LYS A 207 -25.94 14.45 11.66
CA LYS A 207 -26.46 15.22 12.82
C LYS A 207 -25.84 14.78 14.15
N SER A 208 -25.60 13.49 14.35
CA SER A 208 -24.95 12.98 15.57
C SER A 208 -23.48 13.41 15.69
N LEU A 209 -22.74 13.51 14.59
CA LEU A 209 -21.36 13.98 14.59
C LEU A 209 -21.25 15.47 14.95
N SER A 210 -22.27 16.26 14.65
CA SER A 210 -22.29 17.71 14.89
C SER A 210 -22.77 18.11 16.27
N ASN A 211 -23.34 17.17 17.03
CA ASN A 211 -23.79 17.44 18.39
C ASN A 211 -22.57 17.46 19.32
N THR A 212 -22.16 18.64 19.79
CA THR A 212 -20.97 18.80 20.65
C THR A 212 -20.96 17.90 21.89
N GLU A 213 -22.12 17.58 22.48
CA GLU A 213 -22.22 16.73 23.67
C GLU A 213 -21.99 15.23 23.40
N SER A 214 -22.26 14.77 22.17
CA SER A 214 -22.22 13.34 21.81
C SER A 214 -21.36 13.02 20.58
N SER A 215 -20.80 14.04 19.95
CA SER A 215 -19.92 13.98 18.77
C SER A 215 -18.73 13.06 19.00
N PHE A 216 -18.13 13.08 20.18
CA PHE A 216 -17.01 12.19 20.51
C PHE A 216 -17.43 10.71 20.43
N LEU A 217 -18.63 10.36 20.89
CA LEU A 217 -19.15 8.98 20.83
C LEU A 217 -19.43 8.58 19.38
N ALA A 218 -20.10 9.45 18.62
CA ALA A 218 -20.34 9.25 17.19
C ALA A 218 -19.03 9.09 16.40
N ALA A 219 -18.00 9.89 16.72
CA ALA A 219 -16.68 9.81 16.12
C ALA A 219 -15.98 8.47 16.41
N ARG A 220 -16.14 7.93 17.64
CA ARG A 220 -15.61 6.60 17.98
C ARG A 220 -16.30 5.50 17.17
N TYR A 221 -17.60 5.61 16.95
CA TYR A 221 -18.32 4.71 16.06
C TYR A 221 -17.81 4.82 14.62
N LEU A 222 -17.67 6.03 14.09
CA LEU A 222 -17.12 6.28 12.77
C LEU A 222 -15.75 5.60 12.61
N LEU A 223 -14.82 5.80 13.56
CA LEU A 223 -13.51 5.16 13.57
C LEU A 223 -13.60 3.62 13.47
N ARG A 224 -14.55 2.99 14.17
CA ARG A 224 -14.75 1.53 14.12
C ARG A 224 -15.32 1.07 12.79
N VAL A 225 -16.32 1.80 12.28
CA VAL A 225 -16.91 1.53 10.95
C VAL A 225 -15.81 1.63 9.88
N VAL A 226 -14.97 2.66 9.99
CA VAL A 226 -13.83 2.91 9.11
C VAL A 226 -12.79 1.77 9.17
N HIS A 227 -12.38 1.33 10.35
CA HIS A 227 -11.45 0.21 10.49
C HIS A 227 -12.01 -1.09 9.91
N HIS A 228 -13.30 -1.36 10.12
CA HIS A 228 -13.96 -2.54 9.58
C HIS A 228 -14.15 -2.46 8.05
N GLY A 229 -14.49 -1.27 7.55
CA GLY A 229 -14.65 -0.98 6.12
C GLY A 229 -13.34 -0.91 5.34
N SER A 230 -12.17 -0.95 5.99
CA SER A 230 -10.89 -0.97 5.26
C SER A 230 -10.71 -2.19 4.34
N TYR A 231 -11.44 -3.29 4.61
CA TYR A 231 -11.54 -4.46 3.74
C TYR A 231 -12.48 -4.25 2.53
N LEU A 232 -13.37 -3.25 2.59
CA LEU A 232 -14.36 -2.92 1.55
C LEU A 232 -13.83 -2.10 0.39
N ARG A 233 -12.52 -1.81 0.32
CA ARG A 233 -11.90 -0.92 -0.67
C ARG A 233 -12.19 -1.24 -2.15
N ASN A 234 -12.80 -2.38 -2.45
CA ASN A 234 -13.09 -2.81 -3.82
C ASN A 234 -14.61 -2.96 -4.10
N LEU A 235 -15.52 -2.65 -3.16
CA LEU A 235 -16.96 -2.88 -3.30
C LEU A 235 -17.75 -1.56 -3.35
N PHE A 236 -18.39 -1.32 -4.49
CA PHE A 236 -18.84 0.00 -4.98
C PHE A 236 -20.08 0.69 -4.34
N PRO A 237 -20.69 0.22 -3.23
CA PRO A 237 -21.61 1.08 -2.45
C PRO A 237 -21.08 1.49 -1.07
N GLY A 238 -20.29 0.63 -0.41
CA GLY A 238 -19.82 0.86 0.97
C GLY A 238 -18.83 2.01 1.08
N GLU A 239 -18.05 2.21 0.02
CA GLU A 239 -17.08 3.31 -0.07
C GLU A 239 -17.78 4.68 -0.04
N PHE A 240 -18.91 4.84 -0.75
CA PHE A 240 -19.63 6.12 -0.84
C PHE A 240 -20.12 6.62 0.53
N LEU A 241 -20.79 5.76 1.31
CA LEU A 241 -21.37 6.16 2.60
C LEU A 241 -20.30 6.53 3.63
N LEU A 242 -19.24 5.70 3.71
CA LEU A 242 -18.12 5.96 4.60
C LEU A 242 -17.41 7.27 4.23
N HIS A 243 -17.23 7.47 2.93
CA HIS A 243 -16.63 8.67 2.39
C HIS A 243 -17.46 9.92 2.71
N GLU A 244 -18.79 9.87 2.55
CA GLU A 244 -19.68 10.98 2.88
C GLU A 244 -19.67 11.36 4.37
N LEU A 245 -19.69 10.37 5.27
CA LEU A 245 -19.59 10.62 6.71
C LEU A 245 -18.24 11.20 7.08
N TRP A 246 -17.19 10.69 6.46
CA TRP A 246 -15.83 11.14 6.74
C TRP A 246 -15.57 12.56 6.23
N ALA A 247 -15.98 12.88 5.00
CA ALA A 247 -15.91 14.24 4.47
C ALA A 247 -16.66 15.23 5.38
N TYR A 248 -17.87 14.88 5.80
CA TYR A 248 -18.63 15.68 6.75
C TYR A 248 -17.93 15.88 8.09
N TYR A 249 -17.28 14.82 8.60
CA TYR A 249 -16.54 14.90 9.86
C TYR A 249 -15.32 15.84 9.77
N LEU A 250 -14.70 15.93 8.60
CA LEU A 250 -13.64 16.90 8.36
C LEU A 250 -14.18 18.32 8.15
N ASP A 251 -15.36 18.49 7.58
CA ASP A 251 -16.02 19.80 7.52
C ASP A 251 -16.31 20.33 8.94
N LEU A 252 -16.65 19.44 9.88
CA LEU A 252 -16.78 19.83 11.29
C LEU A 252 -15.46 20.31 11.89
N SER A 253 -14.31 19.87 11.37
CA SER A 253 -13.02 20.37 11.84
C SER A 253 -12.82 21.85 11.56
N THR A 254 -13.49 22.41 10.56
CA THR A 254 -13.42 23.85 10.24
C THR A 254 -14.57 24.65 10.87
N VAL A 255 -15.77 24.05 10.99
CA VAL A 255 -16.98 24.73 11.51
C VAL A 255 -17.12 24.63 13.04
N SER A 256 -16.78 23.48 13.63
CA SER A 256 -16.91 23.20 15.07
C SER A 256 -15.75 22.29 15.54
N PRO A 257 -14.52 22.82 15.65
CA PRO A 257 -13.33 22.04 16.00
C PRO A 257 -13.45 21.29 17.35
N GLU A 258 -14.29 21.77 18.25
CA GLU A 258 -14.61 21.16 19.54
C GLU A 258 -15.42 19.86 19.43
N ALA A 259 -16.17 19.66 18.33
CA ALA A 259 -16.86 18.40 18.03
C ALA A 259 -15.91 17.32 17.47
N VAL A 260 -14.67 17.69 17.12
CA VAL A 260 -13.71 16.77 16.52
C VAL A 260 -12.81 16.12 17.58
N GLU A 261 -12.80 14.80 17.56
CA GLU A 261 -11.88 13.97 18.31
C GLU A 261 -10.62 13.73 17.47
N TRP A 262 -9.64 14.61 17.64
CA TRP A 262 -8.39 14.61 16.87
C TRP A 262 -7.60 13.30 16.94
N THR A 263 -7.75 12.53 18.03
CA THR A 263 -7.15 11.18 18.11
C THR A 263 -7.75 10.22 17.09
N ASN A 264 -9.06 10.31 16.82
CA ASN A 264 -9.71 9.48 15.81
C ASN A 264 -9.30 9.91 14.41
N VAL A 265 -9.19 11.23 14.17
CA VAL A 265 -8.62 11.75 12.93
C VAL A 265 -7.20 11.19 12.75
N ASN A 266 -6.38 11.21 13.79
CA ASN A 266 -5.03 10.66 13.77
C ASN A 266 -4.97 9.17 13.35
N ASP A 267 -5.92 8.36 13.82
CA ASP A 267 -5.97 6.92 13.54
C ASP A 267 -6.59 6.59 12.17
N CYS A 268 -7.39 7.50 11.59
CA CYS A 268 -8.06 7.30 10.30
C CYS A 268 -7.25 7.70 9.05
N GLY A 269 -5.99 8.13 9.19
CA GLY A 269 -5.23 8.68 8.05
C GLY A 269 -5.16 7.76 6.82
N SER A 270 -5.16 6.44 7.00
CA SER A 270 -5.02 5.49 5.88
C SER A 270 -6.25 5.36 4.98
N ILE A 271 -7.39 5.92 5.40
CA ILE A 271 -8.65 5.89 4.66
C ILE A 271 -8.74 7.05 3.67
N MET A 272 -7.92 8.08 3.88
CA MET A 272 -7.97 9.37 3.18
C MET A 272 -7.23 9.42 1.83
N CYS A 273 -6.45 8.39 1.50
CA CYS A 273 -5.36 8.56 0.53
C CYS A 273 -5.76 8.34 -0.93
N LYS A 274 -6.96 7.82 -1.22
CA LYS A 274 -7.28 7.36 -2.57
C LYS A 274 -8.35 8.21 -3.23
N GLY A 275 -7.95 9.39 -3.68
CA GLY A 275 -8.55 10.04 -4.85
C GLY A 275 -9.75 10.95 -4.62
N ASP A 276 -10.00 11.42 -3.39
CA ASP A 276 -11.04 12.42 -3.16
C ASP A 276 -10.48 13.83 -2.98
N ASP A 277 -10.80 14.68 -3.95
CA ASP A 277 -10.39 16.09 -3.96
C ASP A 277 -11.05 16.90 -2.83
N ARG A 278 -12.19 16.45 -2.27
CA ARG A 278 -12.89 17.16 -1.19
C ARG A 278 -12.10 17.18 0.12
N PHE A 279 -11.18 16.24 0.30
CA PHE A 279 -10.25 16.27 1.42
C PHE A 279 -9.31 17.48 1.37
N TYR A 280 -8.89 17.88 0.18
CA TYR A 280 -7.93 18.94 -0.02
C TYR A 280 -8.62 20.30 -0.15
N ARG A 281 -9.59 20.62 0.71
CA ARG A 281 -10.07 22.00 0.83
C ARG A 281 -9.08 22.80 1.67
N LYS A 282 -8.83 24.06 1.29
CA LYS A 282 -7.81 24.91 1.92
C LYS A 282 -8.06 25.10 3.42
N ASP A 283 -9.30 25.38 3.80
CA ASP A 283 -9.73 25.54 5.20
C ASP A 283 -9.50 24.27 6.03
N VAL A 284 -9.81 23.10 5.47
CA VAL A 284 -9.56 21.81 6.13
C VAL A 284 -8.06 21.58 6.31
N VAL A 285 -7.26 21.80 5.26
CA VAL A 285 -5.81 21.65 5.29
C VAL A 285 -5.16 22.56 6.33
N GLU A 286 -5.55 23.84 6.37
CA GLU A 286 -5.07 24.81 7.37
C GLU A 286 -5.39 24.36 8.79
N CYS A 287 -6.61 23.87 9.04
CA CYS A 287 -7.01 23.34 10.34
C CYS A 287 -6.19 22.10 10.75
N LEU A 288 -5.95 21.17 9.83
CA LEU A 288 -5.11 19.98 10.09
C LEU A 288 -3.65 20.37 10.41
N ILE A 289 -3.12 21.41 9.78
CA ILE A 289 -1.77 21.94 10.07
C ILE A 289 -1.74 22.55 11.48
N GLU A 290 -2.78 23.29 11.87
CA GLU A 290 -2.89 23.86 13.22
C GLU A 290 -2.85 22.75 14.29
N LYS A 291 -3.49 21.61 14.01
CA LYS A 291 -3.54 20.44 14.92
C LYS A 291 -2.45 19.38 14.64
N SER A 292 -1.46 19.69 13.80
CA SER A 292 -0.40 18.78 13.33
C SER A 292 0.31 17.97 14.43
N THR A 293 0.49 18.54 15.63
CA THR A 293 1.11 17.83 16.77
C THR A 293 0.36 16.56 17.16
N ASN A 294 -0.95 16.52 16.92
CA ASN A 294 -1.83 15.39 17.20
C ASN A 294 -2.05 14.49 15.98
N LEU A 295 -1.61 14.90 14.80
CA LEU A 295 -1.96 14.29 13.50
C LEU A 295 -0.76 13.66 12.78
N ARG A 296 0.36 13.43 13.46
CA ARG A 296 1.55 12.82 12.83
C ARG A 296 1.27 11.44 12.22
N ILE A 297 0.47 10.61 12.89
CA ILE A 297 0.08 9.29 12.36
C ILE A 297 -0.88 9.48 11.20
N PHE A 298 -1.81 10.44 11.31
CA PHE A 298 -2.70 10.78 10.21
C PHE A 298 -1.91 11.14 8.96
N PHE A 299 -0.99 12.09 9.03
CA PHE A 299 -0.20 12.49 7.86
C PHE A 299 0.64 11.31 7.36
N ALA A 300 1.29 10.56 8.25
CA ALA A 300 2.09 9.42 7.85
C ALA A 300 1.28 8.34 7.13
N LEU A 301 0.06 8.06 7.58
CA LEU A 301 -0.84 7.13 6.89
C LEU A 301 -1.44 7.75 5.62
N ALA A 302 -1.88 9.01 5.70
CA ALA A 302 -2.51 9.79 4.63
C ALA A 302 -1.57 9.95 3.41
N LEU A 303 -0.27 10.04 3.69
CA LEU A 303 0.77 10.22 2.68
C LEU A 303 1.57 8.93 2.43
N ASP A 304 1.15 7.83 3.04
CA ASP A 304 1.78 6.51 2.99
C ASP A 304 3.30 6.58 3.18
N VAL A 305 3.72 7.08 4.33
CA VAL A 305 5.12 7.41 4.60
C VAL A 305 5.95 6.17 4.89
N THR A 306 7.08 6.06 4.20
CA THR A 306 8.19 5.20 4.59
C THR A 306 9.16 5.95 5.48
N MET A 307 9.54 5.33 6.59
CA MET A 307 10.60 5.82 7.46
C MET A 307 11.96 5.32 6.98
N ILE A 308 12.90 6.24 6.81
CA ILE A 308 14.28 5.94 6.44
C ILE A 308 15.18 6.36 7.60
N GLU A 309 15.93 5.39 8.14
CA GLU A 309 17.03 5.66 9.08
C GLU A 309 18.31 5.91 8.29
N PHE A 310 19.10 6.89 8.74
CA PHE A 310 20.40 7.19 8.16
C PHE A 310 21.50 7.20 9.22
N CYS A 311 22.71 6.84 8.80
CA CYS A 311 23.91 6.96 9.62
C CYS A 311 24.92 7.83 8.86
N SER A 312 25.39 8.91 9.49
CA SER A 312 26.47 9.73 8.94
C SER A 312 27.80 9.00 9.10
N LYS A 313 28.57 8.90 8.02
CA LYS A 313 29.96 8.44 8.07
C LYS A 313 30.88 9.61 8.36
N ASN A 314 31.98 9.33 9.05
CA ASN A 314 33.01 10.33 9.30
C ASN A 314 33.66 10.72 7.95
N PRO A 315 33.69 12.00 7.57
CA PRO A 315 34.24 12.45 6.29
C PRO A 315 35.74 12.17 6.12
N LEU A 316 36.46 11.78 7.18
CA LEU A 316 37.92 11.58 7.15
C LEU A 316 38.36 10.27 6.47
N THR A 317 37.45 9.35 6.17
CA THR A 317 37.78 8.09 5.47
C THR A 317 37.25 8.15 4.03
N ASP A 318 38.09 8.71 3.14
CA ASP A 318 38.12 8.64 1.67
C ASP A 318 36.79 8.51 0.90
N MET A 319 36.48 9.54 0.08
CA MET A 319 35.61 9.54 -1.13
C MET A 319 34.26 8.79 -1.09
N ALA A 320 33.84 8.31 0.07
CA ALA A 320 32.76 7.38 0.24
C ALA A 320 31.43 8.11 0.45
N GLU A 321 30.35 7.40 0.13
CA GLU A 321 28.98 7.80 0.39
C GLU A 321 28.80 8.37 1.82
N PRO A 322 28.39 9.65 1.98
CA PRO A 322 28.40 10.35 3.28
C PRO A 322 27.40 9.80 4.29
N PHE A 323 26.41 9.04 3.80
CA PHE A 323 25.35 8.45 4.58
C PHE A 323 25.15 6.99 4.15
N THR A 324 24.61 6.17 5.05
CA THR A 324 24.03 4.86 4.71
C THR A 324 22.61 4.82 5.17
N PHE A 325 21.75 4.17 4.39
CA PHE A 325 20.31 4.18 4.63
C PHE A 325 19.76 2.78 4.91
N THR A 326 18.75 2.72 5.75
CA THR A 326 17.98 1.50 6.02
C THR A 326 16.50 1.84 6.10
N GLN A 327 15.67 1.06 5.42
CA GLN A 327 14.23 1.19 5.49
C GLN A 327 13.70 0.60 6.80
N VAL A 328 12.86 1.34 7.50
CA VAL A 328 12.19 0.88 8.71
C VAL A 328 10.69 0.76 8.44
N LEU A 329 10.13 -0.42 8.69
CA LEU A 329 8.69 -0.62 8.60
C LEU A 329 7.96 0.34 9.55
N PHE A 330 7.07 1.16 9.01
CA PHE A 330 6.32 2.18 9.76
C PHE A 330 5.59 1.59 10.98
N LEU A 331 5.02 0.38 10.86
CA LEU A 331 4.35 -0.31 11.97
C LEU A 331 5.29 -0.59 13.15
N ARG A 332 6.59 -0.84 12.89
CA ARG A 332 7.61 -1.03 13.93
C ARG A 332 8.02 0.30 14.58
N ALA A 333 7.92 1.42 13.86
CA ALA A 333 8.10 2.76 14.42
C ALA A 333 6.93 3.16 15.35
N LYS A 334 5.70 2.68 15.07
CA LYS A 334 4.53 2.93 15.92
C LYS A 334 4.71 2.37 17.34
N SER A 335 5.29 1.18 17.49
CA SER A 335 5.46 0.53 18.80
C SER A 335 6.65 1.08 19.61
N SER A 336 7.66 1.65 18.96
CA SER A 336 8.85 2.20 19.63
C SER A 336 8.72 3.68 20.01
N GLY A 337 7.60 4.32 19.63
CA GLY A 337 7.38 5.74 19.83
C GLY A 337 8.20 6.56 18.82
N PHE A 338 7.51 7.16 17.85
CA PHE A 338 8.06 7.96 16.74
C PHE A 338 9.08 9.04 17.15
N ARG A 339 9.16 9.41 18.44
CA ARG A 339 9.85 10.62 18.91
C ARG A 339 11.36 10.52 19.10
N ASN A 340 12.00 9.34 19.03
CA ASN A 340 13.39 9.21 19.50
C ASN A 340 14.40 8.54 18.55
N ALA A 341 14.04 8.23 17.31
CA ALA A 341 15.03 7.82 16.32
C ALA A 341 15.85 9.05 15.88
N LYS A 342 16.90 9.38 16.65
CA LYS A 342 17.93 10.32 16.19
C LYS A 342 18.43 9.79 14.86
N ASN A 343 18.29 10.56 13.79
CA ASN A 343 18.69 10.23 12.41
C ASN A 343 17.67 9.38 11.61
N SER A 344 16.40 9.77 11.61
CA SER A 344 15.40 9.24 10.66
C SER A 344 14.60 10.36 10.02
N PHE A 345 14.15 10.15 8.78
CA PHE A 345 13.19 11.01 8.10
C PHE A 345 12.07 10.21 7.43
N ALA A 346 10.96 10.90 7.19
CA ALA A 346 9.74 10.39 6.58
C ALA A 346 9.70 10.72 5.09
N ILE A 347 9.41 9.74 4.23
CA ILE A 347 9.21 9.93 2.79
C ILE A 347 7.84 9.39 2.37
N PRO A 348 6.97 10.20 1.76
CA PRO A 348 5.73 9.72 1.14
C PRO A 348 6.00 8.68 0.04
N ASN A 349 5.45 7.46 0.15
CA ASN A 349 5.75 6.30 -0.71
C ASN A 349 4.84 6.23 -1.94
N PHE A 350 3.56 6.61 -1.79
CA PHE A 350 2.54 6.36 -2.82
C PHE A 350 1.62 7.55 -3.12
N ALA A 351 1.47 8.45 -2.18
CA ALA A 351 0.45 9.48 -2.21
C ALA A 351 1.00 10.78 -2.81
N PHE A 352 1.77 10.68 -3.89
CA PHE A 352 2.39 11.85 -4.48
C PHE A 352 1.29 12.74 -5.10
N SER A 353 0.23 12.14 -5.66
CA SER A 353 -1.01 12.85 -6.00
C SER A 353 -1.59 13.54 -4.77
N SER A 354 -1.82 12.82 -3.66
CA SER A 354 -2.33 13.39 -2.42
C SER A 354 -1.47 14.53 -1.87
N PHE A 355 -0.15 14.37 -1.90
CA PHE A 355 0.81 15.39 -1.50
C PHE A 355 0.73 16.61 -2.43
N ARG A 356 0.57 16.39 -3.73
CA ARG A 356 0.35 17.45 -4.73
C ARG A 356 -0.97 18.18 -4.48
N HIS A 357 -2.09 17.47 -4.30
CA HIS A 357 -3.38 18.09 -3.98
C HIS A 357 -3.29 18.85 -2.66
N PHE A 358 -2.62 18.30 -1.65
CA PHE A 358 -2.38 18.98 -0.38
C PHE A 358 -1.61 20.30 -0.56
N LEU A 359 -0.48 20.27 -1.27
CA LEU A 359 0.31 21.47 -1.56
C LEU A 359 -0.46 22.47 -2.43
N LYS A 360 -1.22 21.99 -3.41
CA LYS A 360 -2.09 22.82 -4.25
C LYS A 360 -3.08 23.58 -3.40
N SER A 361 -3.77 22.91 -2.49
CA SER A 361 -4.78 23.52 -1.65
C SER A 361 -4.20 24.44 -0.59
N LEU A 362 -2.99 24.14 -0.11
CA LEU A 362 -2.28 25.01 0.83
C LEU A 362 -1.82 26.32 0.18
N THR A 363 -1.50 26.31 -1.11
CA THR A 363 -0.82 27.43 -1.79
C THR A 363 -1.58 28.04 -2.95
N ASP A 364 -2.76 27.49 -3.27
CA ASP A 364 -3.58 27.82 -4.43
C ASP A 364 -2.80 27.78 -5.76
N SER A 365 -1.77 26.93 -5.85
CA SER A 365 -0.86 26.85 -7.01
C SER A 365 -0.42 25.42 -7.30
N GLU A 366 -0.13 25.09 -8.54
CA GLU A 366 0.49 23.80 -8.93
C GLU A 366 2.02 23.94 -9.09
N ALA A 367 2.53 25.17 -9.06
CA ALA A 367 3.94 25.43 -9.30
C ALA A 367 4.76 25.18 -8.04
N TYR A 368 5.76 24.31 -8.14
CA TYR A 368 6.62 23.96 -6.99
C TYR A 368 7.37 25.18 -6.42
N LEU A 369 7.69 26.20 -7.24
CA LEU A 369 8.28 27.45 -6.74
C LEU A 369 7.30 28.26 -5.87
N SER A 370 6.01 28.25 -6.20
CA SER A 370 4.97 28.84 -5.35
C SER A 370 4.94 28.12 -4.01
N HIS A 371 5.04 26.79 -4.01
CA HIS A 371 5.14 26.00 -2.77
C HIS A 371 6.36 26.36 -1.93
N LEU A 372 7.54 26.46 -2.55
CA LEU A 372 8.76 26.86 -1.84
C LEU A 372 8.68 28.29 -1.30
N THR A 373 8.14 29.22 -2.09
CA THR A 373 7.95 30.62 -1.68
C THR A 373 6.99 30.71 -0.51
N PHE A 374 5.88 29.97 -0.57
CA PHE A 374 4.93 29.86 0.52
C PHE A 374 5.60 29.36 1.80
N LEU A 375 6.34 28.24 1.75
CA LEU A 375 7.03 27.69 2.94
C LEU A 375 8.01 28.68 3.55
N ARG A 376 8.84 29.32 2.73
CA ARG A 376 9.84 30.30 3.17
C ARG A 376 9.21 31.56 3.75
N GLY A 377 8.01 31.92 3.29
CA GLY A 377 7.24 33.05 3.79
C GLY A 377 6.47 32.79 5.09
N GLN A 378 6.37 31.53 5.54
CA GLN A 378 5.67 31.20 6.79
C GLN A 378 6.46 31.63 8.04
N GLU A 379 5.75 31.91 9.12
CA GLU A 379 6.37 32.14 10.43
C GLU A 379 7.13 30.90 10.93
N PRO A 380 8.23 31.06 11.70
CA PRO A 380 9.05 29.94 12.17
C PRO A 380 8.28 28.85 12.93
N GLU A 381 7.21 29.21 13.65
CA GLU A 381 6.36 28.25 14.35
C GLU A 381 5.55 27.37 13.37
N ILE A 382 4.98 27.99 12.33
CA ILE A 382 4.24 27.29 11.28
C ILE A 382 5.19 26.42 10.46
N GLN A 383 6.38 26.93 10.11
CA GLN A 383 7.42 26.14 9.44
C GLN A 383 7.78 24.90 10.24
N LYS A 384 7.91 25.02 11.56
CA LYS A 384 8.17 23.88 12.45
C LYS A 384 7.02 22.87 12.45
N LYS A 385 5.76 23.33 12.54
CA LYS A 385 4.57 22.46 12.46
C LYS A 385 4.49 21.73 11.12
N LEU A 386 4.75 22.43 10.01
CA LEU A 386 4.80 21.85 8.67
C LEU A 386 5.93 20.85 8.52
N LYS A 387 7.12 21.13 9.07
CA LYS A 387 8.25 20.18 9.06
C LYS A 387 7.96 18.93 9.89
N ASP A 388 7.24 19.07 11.00
CA ASP A 388 6.81 17.94 11.86
C ASP A 388 5.89 16.94 11.15
N ILE A 389 5.17 17.40 10.11
CA ILE A 389 4.32 16.59 9.23
C ILE A 389 4.92 16.46 7.82
N PHE A 390 6.25 16.63 7.72
CA PHE A 390 7.10 16.47 6.53
C PHE A 390 6.75 17.34 5.30
N ILE A 391 5.57 17.98 5.25
CA ILE A 391 5.15 18.93 4.21
C ILE A 391 6.05 20.17 4.16
N GLY A 392 6.58 20.60 5.31
CA GLY A 392 7.47 21.75 5.41
C GLY A 392 8.90 21.50 4.92
N ASN A 393 9.22 20.30 4.43
CA ASN A 393 10.56 20.01 3.94
C ASN A 393 10.70 20.40 2.46
N GLU A 394 11.46 21.47 2.19
CA GLU A 394 11.72 21.96 0.83
C GLU A 394 12.30 20.88 -0.10
N VAL A 395 13.15 19.99 0.43
CA VAL A 395 13.79 18.89 -0.31
C VAL A 395 12.73 17.93 -0.87
N LEU A 396 11.66 17.64 -0.12
CA LEU A 396 10.56 16.79 -0.59
C LEU A 396 9.73 17.46 -1.68
N ILE A 397 9.52 18.78 -1.62
CA ILE A 397 8.81 19.53 -2.66
C ILE A 397 9.62 19.54 -3.97
N ILE A 398 10.93 19.74 -3.87
CA ILE A 398 11.82 19.71 -5.04
C ILE A 398 11.82 18.31 -5.66
N PHE A 399 11.98 17.27 -4.84
CA PHE A 399 11.92 15.89 -5.28
C PHE A 399 10.57 15.55 -5.91
N ARG A 400 9.46 16.06 -5.35
CA ARG A 400 8.12 15.89 -5.91
C ARG A 400 8.05 16.42 -7.34
N ARG A 401 8.53 17.65 -7.60
CA ARG A 401 8.57 18.18 -8.97
C ARG A 401 9.37 17.29 -9.92
N ILE A 402 10.52 16.77 -9.48
CA ILE A 402 11.33 15.85 -10.28
C ILE A 402 10.53 14.57 -10.54
N ALA A 403 9.89 13.98 -9.53
CA ALA A 403 9.07 12.79 -9.66
C ALA A 403 7.88 12.98 -10.62
N ASP A 404 7.16 14.10 -10.52
CA ASP A 404 6.10 14.48 -11.47
C ASP A 404 6.64 14.59 -12.89
N HIS A 405 7.81 15.18 -13.07
CA HIS A 405 8.43 15.26 -14.39
C HIS A 405 8.86 13.88 -14.91
N ILE A 406 9.41 13.00 -14.07
CA ILE A 406 9.70 11.60 -14.45
C ILE A 406 8.38 10.93 -14.88
N ILE A 407 7.25 11.17 -14.20
CA ILE A 407 5.93 10.66 -14.58
C ILE A 407 5.46 11.22 -15.93
N GLU A 408 5.36 12.54 -16.05
CA GLU A 408 4.88 13.27 -17.24
C GLU A 408 5.66 12.90 -18.51
N ALA A 409 6.97 12.73 -18.39
CA ALA A 409 7.85 12.47 -19.51
C ALA A 409 8.14 10.98 -19.73
N ASN A 410 7.32 10.06 -19.18
CA ASN A 410 7.50 8.61 -19.26
C ASN A 410 8.92 8.15 -18.83
N GLY A 411 9.48 8.88 -17.88
CA GLY A 411 10.79 8.74 -17.28
C GLY A 411 11.96 9.06 -18.21
N MET A 412 11.74 9.86 -19.25
CA MET A 412 12.80 10.50 -20.02
C MET A 412 12.92 11.95 -19.57
N PRO A 413 14.12 12.48 -19.27
CA PRO A 413 14.30 13.93 -19.19
C PRO A 413 14.00 14.53 -20.57
N TYR A 414 13.31 15.67 -20.66
CA TYR A 414 13.11 16.35 -21.95
C TYR A 414 14.47 16.72 -22.54
N VAL A 415 14.94 15.93 -23.51
CA VAL A 415 16.17 16.21 -24.28
C VAL A 415 16.05 17.58 -25.00
N SER A 416 14.82 18.04 -25.26
CA SER A 416 14.52 19.33 -25.87
C SER A 416 14.66 20.54 -24.93
N CYS A 417 14.80 20.35 -23.61
CA CYS A 417 15.20 21.46 -22.75
C CYS A 417 16.63 21.82 -23.16
N GLN A 418 16.83 22.96 -23.84
CA GLN A 418 18.18 23.45 -24.26
C GLN A 418 19.18 23.49 -23.08
N CYS A 419 18.64 23.56 -21.88
CA CYS A 419 19.21 23.32 -20.55
C CYS A 419 20.11 22.05 -20.44
N LEU A 420 19.82 21.01 -21.22
CA LEU A 420 20.54 19.74 -21.28
C LEU A 420 21.52 19.66 -22.45
N SER A 421 21.42 20.56 -23.43
CA SER A 421 22.35 20.62 -24.57
C SER A 421 23.69 21.19 -24.09
N LEU A 422 24.43 20.35 -23.37
CA LEU A 422 25.80 20.58 -22.93
C LEU A 422 26.72 20.49 -24.14
N GLY A 423 26.84 21.60 -24.87
CA GLY A 423 28.03 21.83 -25.67
C GLY A 423 29.21 21.95 -24.70
N GLU A 424 30.09 20.94 -24.71
CA GLU A 424 31.38 20.95 -24.02
C GLU A 424 32.11 22.27 -24.32
N GLY A 425 32.14 23.20 -23.37
CA GLY A 425 32.95 24.41 -23.47
C GLY A 425 32.23 25.74 -23.28
N SER A 426 30.89 25.80 -23.26
CA SER A 426 30.21 27.03 -22.83
C SER A 426 29.99 26.99 -21.33
N ALA A 427 30.80 27.74 -20.57
CA ALA A 427 30.53 28.00 -19.17
C ALA A 427 29.08 28.45 -19.07
N LEU A 428 28.26 27.68 -18.34
CA LEU A 428 26.83 27.93 -18.10
C LEU A 428 26.63 29.43 -17.89
N SER A 429 26.25 30.14 -18.97
CA SER A 429 25.72 31.47 -18.82
C SER A 429 24.56 31.28 -17.86
N ARG A 430 24.61 31.95 -16.71
CA ARG A 430 23.50 32.00 -15.73
C ARG A 430 22.28 32.72 -16.32
N ASN A 431 22.02 32.55 -17.62
CA ASN A 431 20.90 33.12 -18.33
C ASN A 431 19.62 32.60 -17.66
N SER A 432 18.82 33.57 -17.28
CA SER A 432 17.51 33.52 -16.62
C SER A 432 16.43 32.76 -17.38
N ASP A 433 16.77 32.13 -18.51
CA ASP A 433 15.80 31.76 -19.53
C ASP A 433 15.38 30.27 -19.45
N CYS A 434 15.90 29.46 -18.52
CA CYS A 434 15.26 28.16 -18.26
C CYS A 434 13.85 28.41 -17.72
N PRO A 435 12.80 27.81 -18.30
CA PRO A 435 11.46 27.87 -17.73
C PRO A 435 11.51 27.57 -16.23
N ILE A 436 10.72 28.30 -15.45
CA ILE A 436 10.70 28.15 -13.98
C ILE A 436 10.46 26.68 -13.55
N ASP A 437 9.68 25.93 -14.34
CA ASP A 437 9.31 24.53 -14.11
C ASP A 437 10.27 23.49 -14.71
N CYS A 438 11.45 23.94 -15.14
CA CYS A 438 12.56 23.15 -15.65
C CYS A 438 13.02 22.08 -14.62
N PRO A 439 12.90 20.76 -14.92
CA PRO A 439 13.30 19.70 -14.00
C PRO A 439 14.80 19.75 -13.66
N MET A 440 15.64 20.23 -14.58
CA MET A 440 17.07 20.42 -14.34
C MET A 440 17.35 21.47 -13.26
N ARG A 441 16.51 22.51 -13.18
CA ARG A 441 16.61 23.49 -12.09
C ARG A 441 16.28 22.83 -10.76
N ALA A 442 15.22 22.02 -10.69
CA ALA A 442 14.89 21.25 -9.49
C ALA A 442 16.01 20.27 -9.09
N ILE A 443 16.58 19.53 -10.05
CA ILE A 443 17.73 18.63 -9.83
C ILE A 443 18.94 19.41 -9.29
N THR A 444 19.25 20.58 -9.86
CA THR A 444 20.37 21.42 -9.41
C THR A 444 20.15 21.93 -7.99
N ILE A 445 18.92 22.36 -7.65
CA ILE A 445 18.57 22.78 -6.30
C ILE A 445 18.71 21.59 -5.33
N LEU A 446 18.17 20.42 -5.68
CA LEU A 446 18.30 19.20 -4.87
C LEU A 446 19.77 18.81 -4.62
N SER A 447 20.61 18.87 -5.66
CA SER A 447 22.05 18.62 -5.52
C SER A 447 22.74 19.64 -4.62
N SER A 448 22.28 20.90 -4.60
CA SER A 448 22.82 21.90 -3.69
C SER A 448 22.54 21.56 -2.21
N TYR A 449 21.40 20.96 -1.88
CA TYR A 449 21.09 20.52 -0.51
C TYR A 449 22.02 19.42 0.01
N GLN A 450 22.61 18.63 -0.88
CA GLN A 450 23.62 17.63 -0.50
C GLN A 450 24.88 18.30 0.08
N SER A 451 25.22 19.48 -0.44
CA SER A 451 26.39 20.27 -0.04
C SER A 451 26.08 21.28 1.06
N PHE A 452 24.90 21.88 1.04
CA PHE A 452 24.49 22.98 1.90
C PHE A 452 23.19 22.61 2.62
N GLY A 453 23.25 22.41 3.93
CA GLY A 453 22.08 22.06 4.73
C GLY A 453 22.49 21.54 6.11
N ASN A 454 21.51 21.42 7.00
CA ASN A 454 21.73 20.65 8.23
C ASN A 454 21.91 19.16 7.86
N THR A 455 22.39 18.36 8.82
CA THR A 455 22.69 16.93 8.58
C THR A 455 21.48 16.14 8.08
N GLU A 456 20.28 16.45 8.58
CA GLU A 456 19.03 15.80 8.18
C GLU A 456 18.68 16.11 6.72
N ASP A 457 18.68 17.38 6.32
CA ASP A 457 18.36 17.80 4.95
C ASP A 457 19.40 17.29 3.94
N ARG A 458 20.68 17.24 4.35
CA ARG A 458 21.76 16.63 3.54
C ARG A 458 21.55 15.13 3.35
N ALA A 459 21.16 14.42 4.41
CA ALA A 459 20.89 13.00 4.37
C ALA A 459 19.65 12.69 3.51
N LEU A 460 18.58 13.48 3.68
CA LEU A 460 17.37 13.39 2.88
C LEU A 460 17.66 13.68 1.40
N ALA A 461 18.37 14.75 1.08
CA ALA A 461 18.75 15.08 -0.29
C ALA A 461 19.60 13.98 -0.93
N ALA A 462 20.61 13.46 -0.22
CA ALA A 462 21.44 12.35 -0.69
C ALA A 462 20.59 11.10 -0.97
N PHE A 463 19.64 10.78 -0.09
CA PHE A 463 18.73 9.67 -0.28
C PHE A 463 17.81 9.87 -1.50
N LEU A 464 17.16 11.03 -1.63
CA LEU A 464 16.27 11.31 -2.77
C LEU A 464 17.02 11.36 -4.10
N ILE A 465 18.27 11.85 -4.11
CA ILE A 465 19.17 11.75 -5.28
C ILE A 465 19.39 10.27 -5.62
N SER A 466 19.65 9.40 -4.63
CA SER A 466 19.80 7.97 -4.88
C SER A 466 18.53 7.32 -5.43
N VAL A 467 17.34 7.78 -4.99
CA VAL A 467 16.05 7.35 -5.55
C VAL A 467 15.95 7.76 -7.03
N ILE A 468 16.19 9.04 -7.35
CA ILE A 468 16.19 9.54 -8.74
C ILE A 468 17.22 8.78 -9.59
N PHE A 469 18.43 8.58 -9.07
CA PHE A 469 19.51 7.86 -9.72
C PHE A 469 19.11 6.41 -10.05
N SER A 470 18.40 5.75 -9.13
CA SER A 470 17.87 4.39 -9.33
C SER A 470 16.65 4.33 -10.24
N THR A 471 16.09 5.45 -10.71
CA THR A 471 14.90 5.40 -11.57
C THR A 471 15.22 4.94 -12.98
N ASN A 472 16.25 5.49 -13.63
CA ASN A 472 16.77 5.07 -14.93
C ASN A 472 18.04 5.86 -15.26
N ARG A 473 18.77 5.40 -16.27
CA ARG A 473 20.02 6.00 -16.71
C ARG A 473 19.93 7.46 -17.13
N TYR A 474 18.81 7.89 -17.71
CA TYR A 474 18.70 9.26 -18.21
C TYR A 474 18.65 10.27 -17.06
N TYR A 475 17.97 9.93 -15.97
CA TYR A 475 18.00 10.73 -14.75
C TYR A 475 19.31 10.59 -13.99
N LYS A 476 19.97 9.43 -14.03
CA LYS A 476 21.37 9.29 -13.57
C LYS A 476 22.30 10.27 -14.30
N LEU A 477 22.24 10.33 -15.62
CA LEU A 477 23.04 11.28 -16.42
C LEU A 477 22.70 12.74 -16.10
N ALA A 478 21.41 13.07 -16.00
CA ALA A 478 20.96 14.40 -15.61
C ALA A 478 21.48 14.81 -14.21
N LEU A 479 21.48 13.89 -13.25
CA LEU A 479 22.05 14.12 -11.92
C LEU A 479 23.56 14.31 -11.97
N CYS A 480 24.29 13.44 -12.69
CA CYS A 480 25.74 13.55 -12.85
C CYS A 480 26.12 14.91 -13.45
N ASN A 481 25.38 15.39 -14.46
CA ASN A 481 25.60 16.68 -15.08
C ASN A 481 25.30 17.86 -14.16
N ALA A 482 24.29 17.75 -13.29
CA ALA A 482 23.92 18.80 -12.35
C ALA A 482 24.80 18.82 -11.10
N SER A 483 25.42 17.69 -10.75
CA SER A 483 26.27 17.54 -9.58
C SER A 483 27.68 18.09 -9.82
N LYS A 484 28.29 18.68 -8.78
CA LYS A 484 29.67 19.22 -8.87
C LYS A 484 30.76 18.13 -8.85
N GLY A 485 30.40 16.88 -8.60
CA GLY A 485 31.35 15.77 -8.43
C GLY A 485 30.65 14.42 -8.65
N PRO A 486 31.42 13.33 -8.70
CA PRO A 486 30.88 12.00 -8.98
C PRO A 486 29.86 11.60 -7.91
N LEU A 487 28.74 11.04 -8.34
CA LEU A 487 27.73 10.45 -7.46
C LEU A 487 28.09 8.99 -7.21
N CYS A 488 28.36 8.65 -5.96
CA CYS A 488 28.72 7.29 -5.54
C CYS A 488 27.75 6.81 -4.46
N PHE A 489 27.04 5.72 -4.73
CA PHE A 489 26.10 5.09 -3.80
C PHE A 489 26.49 3.64 -3.57
N SER A 490 26.43 3.18 -2.32
CA SER A 490 26.57 1.76 -2.04
C SER A 490 25.39 0.95 -2.57
N GLN A 491 25.63 -0.33 -2.86
CA GLN A 491 24.58 -1.26 -3.28
C GLN A 491 23.43 -1.32 -2.26
N ARG A 492 23.74 -1.19 -0.96
CA ARG A 492 22.74 -1.15 0.11
C ARG A 492 21.83 0.08 -0.02
N THR A 493 22.39 1.25 -0.26
CA THR A 493 21.61 2.47 -0.48
C THR A 493 20.77 2.38 -1.74
N LEU A 494 21.34 1.94 -2.86
CA LEU A 494 20.57 1.76 -4.10
C LEU A 494 19.44 0.76 -3.92
N SER A 495 19.67 -0.34 -3.19
CA SER A 495 18.62 -1.31 -2.87
C SER A 495 17.53 -0.76 -1.95
N CYS A 496 17.88 0.16 -1.04
CA CYS A 496 16.93 0.85 -0.18
C CYS A 496 16.15 1.93 -0.96
N ALA A 497 16.80 2.59 -1.92
CA ALA A 497 16.21 3.62 -2.75
C ALA A 497 15.28 3.03 -3.82
N SER A 498 15.66 1.88 -4.39
CA SER A 498 14.87 1.18 -5.41
C SER A 498 13.52 0.70 -4.89
N SER A 499 13.37 0.43 -3.59
CA SER A 499 12.08 0.07 -2.99
C SER A 499 11.10 1.25 -2.93
N LEU A 500 11.59 2.49 -3.04
CA LEU A 500 10.81 3.73 -3.07
C LEU A 500 10.68 4.34 -4.47
N VAL A 501 11.22 3.68 -5.49
CA VAL A 501 11.05 4.10 -6.88
C VAL A 501 9.54 4.02 -7.20
N PRO A 502 8.86 5.16 -7.49
CA PRO A 502 7.38 5.25 -7.52
C PRO A 502 6.67 4.28 -8.48
N TRP A 503 7.42 3.67 -9.38
CA TRP A 503 6.95 2.95 -10.56
C TRP A 503 6.54 1.50 -10.30
N HIS A 504 7.01 0.89 -9.21
CA HIS A 504 6.83 -0.55 -9.05
C HIS A 504 5.44 -0.98 -8.59
N ASN A 505 4.65 -0.10 -7.96
CA ASN A 505 3.48 -0.58 -7.22
C ASN A 505 2.15 0.19 -7.38
N ASN A 506 2.08 1.49 -7.74
CA ASN A 506 0.79 2.21 -7.54
C ASN A 506 0.44 3.39 -8.48
N PHE A 507 1.35 3.91 -9.31
CA PHE A 507 0.92 4.91 -10.29
C PHE A 507 0.28 4.18 -11.46
N GLY A 508 -0.97 4.54 -11.78
CA GLY A 508 -1.82 3.98 -12.84
C GLY A 508 -1.26 4.02 -14.27
N PHE A 509 0.06 4.01 -14.46
CA PHE A 509 0.71 3.43 -15.61
C PHE A 509 0.31 1.96 -15.71
N LYS A 510 -0.86 1.73 -16.31
CA LYS A 510 -1.23 0.46 -16.97
C LYS A 510 -0.09 -0.07 -17.88
N TYR A 511 0.91 0.74 -18.20
CA TYR A 511 1.99 0.45 -19.14
C TYR A 511 3.29 -0.11 -18.56
N GLN A 512 3.52 -0.05 -17.24
CA GLN A 512 4.82 -0.43 -16.64
C GLN A 512 4.76 -1.57 -15.61
N SER A 513 3.60 -2.18 -15.38
CA SER A 513 3.56 -3.58 -14.91
C SER A 513 3.40 -4.54 -16.09
N MET A 514 3.55 -4.04 -17.33
CA MET A 514 3.32 -4.80 -18.56
C MET A 514 4.41 -5.82 -18.78
N PHE A 515 5.68 -5.46 -18.57
CA PHE A 515 6.78 -6.27 -19.09
C PHE A 515 7.28 -7.29 -18.08
N ARG A 516 6.48 -7.75 -17.11
CA ARG A 516 6.81 -9.00 -16.41
C ARG A 516 6.36 -10.17 -17.26
N GLY A 517 7.20 -10.59 -18.19
CA GLY A 517 6.91 -11.75 -19.02
C GLY A 517 7.93 -12.01 -20.11
N ILE A 518 7.59 -12.96 -20.97
CA ILE A 518 8.46 -13.48 -22.01
C ILE A 518 8.09 -12.84 -23.33
N LEU A 519 9.11 -12.42 -24.08
CA LEU A 519 8.96 -12.07 -25.48
C LEU A 519 9.52 -13.21 -26.31
N TRP A 520 8.67 -13.85 -27.09
CA TRP A 520 9.05 -14.90 -28.03
C TRP A 520 9.49 -14.28 -29.35
N ARG A 521 10.60 -14.75 -29.90
CA ARG A 521 11.12 -14.42 -31.23
C ARG A 521 11.06 -15.67 -32.08
N ILE A 522 10.23 -15.64 -33.11
CA ILE A 522 9.99 -16.78 -34.01
C ILE A 522 10.57 -16.44 -35.37
N ARG A 523 11.46 -17.30 -35.87
CA ARG A 523 12.02 -17.20 -37.21
C ARG A 523 11.32 -18.18 -38.14
N MET A 524 10.74 -17.67 -39.22
CA MET A 524 10.10 -18.47 -40.28
C MET A 524 10.59 -18.02 -41.65
N LYS A 525 11.21 -18.91 -42.42
CA LYS A 525 11.74 -18.61 -43.77
C LYS A 525 12.64 -17.37 -43.79
N GLY A 526 13.48 -17.21 -42.75
CA GLY A 526 14.35 -16.04 -42.59
C GLY A 526 13.68 -14.76 -42.09
N LYS A 527 12.36 -14.74 -41.88
CA LYS A 527 11.61 -13.60 -41.32
C LYS A 527 11.43 -13.77 -39.82
N TYR A 528 11.38 -12.66 -39.08
CA TYR A 528 11.21 -12.66 -37.63
C TYR A 528 9.84 -12.10 -37.22
N TYR A 529 9.22 -12.77 -36.26
CA TYR A 529 7.95 -12.43 -35.63
C TYR A 529 8.12 -12.40 -34.11
N PHE A 530 7.39 -11.52 -33.44
CA PHE A 530 7.52 -11.29 -32.00
C PHE A 530 6.17 -11.47 -31.31
N ILE A 531 6.12 -12.34 -30.30
CA ILE A 531 4.88 -12.64 -29.56
C ILE A 531 5.12 -12.41 -28.06
N PRO A 532 4.46 -11.43 -27.43
CA PRO A 532 4.54 -11.24 -25.99
C PRO A 532 3.67 -12.27 -25.26
N SER A 533 4.16 -12.79 -24.14
CA SER A 533 3.42 -13.70 -23.25
C SER A 533 2.55 -12.97 -22.20
N PHE A 534 2.62 -11.63 -22.18
CA PHE A 534 1.97 -10.77 -21.21
C PHE A 534 0.92 -9.89 -21.88
N LYS A 535 -0.12 -9.53 -21.12
CA LYS A 535 -1.14 -8.60 -21.60
C LYS A 535 -0.56 -7.19 -21.60
N ILE A 536 -0.57 -6.56 -22.77
CA ILE A 536 -0.34 -5.12 -22.93
C ILE A 536 -1.73 -4.45 -22.88
N PRO A 537 -2.13 -3.70 -21.83
CA PRO A 537 -3.34 -2.88 -21.85
C PRO A 537 -3.52 -2.07 -23.14
N LYS A 538 -4.73 -2.18 -23.72
CA LYS A 538 -5.15 -1.72 -25.06
C LYS A 538 -4.66 -2.53 -26.25
N CYS A 539 -3.75 -3.47 -26.04
CA CYS A 539 -3.50 -4.52 -26.99
C CYS A 539 -4.57 -5.60 -26.77
N SER A 540 -5.60 -5.67 -27.61
CA SER A 540 -6.37 -6.90 -27.77
C SER A 540 -5.51 -7.91 -28.53
N TYR A 541 -4.36 -8.24 -27.96
CA TYR A 541 -3.54 -9.32 -28.46
C TYR A 541 -4.25 -10.61 -28.03
N ASP A 542 -5.26 -10.98 -28.81
CA ASP A 542 -5.66 -12.38 -28.87
C ASP A 542 -4.44 -13.09 -29.45
N VAL A 543 -3.69 -13.77 -28.58
CA VAL A 543 -2.57 -14.60 -28.97
C VAL A 543 -3.00 -15.53 -30.10
N ALA A 544 -4.26 -16.02 -30.07
CA ALA A 544 -4.83 -16.81 -31.14
C ALA A 544 -5.05 -16.02 -32.44
N ALA A 545 -5.29 -14.71 -32.41
CA ALA A 545 -5.37 -13.89 -33.63
C ALA A 545 -3.99 -13.62 -34.24
N ALA A 546 -2.99 -13.33 -33.41
CA ALA A 546 -1.61 -13.16 -33.87
C ALA A 546 -1.06 -14.47 -34.46
N THR A 547 -1.43 -15.61 -33.89
CA THR A 547 -1.03 -16.92 -34.42
C THR A 547 -1.90 -17.41 -35.58
N LYS A 548 -3.19 -17.07 -35.64
CA LYS A 548 -4.05 -17.31 -36.83
C LYS A 548 -3.51 -16.65 -38.10
N GLY A 549 -2.80 -15.53 -37.94
CA GLY A 549 -2.11 -14.84 -39.03
C GLY A 549 -0.77 -15.46 -39.40
N LEU A 550 -0.20 -16.36 -38.59
CA LEU A 550 0.97 -17.11 -39.01
C LEU A 550 0.53 -18.07 -40.14
N PRO A 551 1.28 -18.17 -41.25
CA PRO A 551 0.93 -19.11 -42.31
C PRO A 551 0.73 -20.51 -41.71
N ASN A 552 -0.41 -21.17 -42.01
CA ASN A 552 -0.78 -22.55 -41.59
C ASN A 552 0.22 -23.64 -42.07
N ARG A 553 1.45 -23.28 -42.39
CA ARG A 553 2.52 -24.16 -42.84
C ARG A 553 3.44 -24.42 -41.66
N HIS A 554 3.02 -25.33 -40.79
CA HIS A 554 3.75 -25.79 -39.61
C HIS A 554 5.22 -26.23 -39.89
N GLY A 555 5.59 -26.49 -41.16
CA GLY A 555 6.96 -26.80 -41.59
C GLY A 555 7.91 -25.62 -41.78
N ASP A 556 7.44 -24.37 -41.67
CA ASP A 556 8.23 -23.17 -42.01
C ASP A 556 8.94 -22.52 -40.81
N ILE A 557 8.72 -23.01 -39.57
CA ILE A 557 9.41 -22.50 -38.38
C ILE A 557 10.82 -23.07 -38.34
N ASP A 558 11.82 -22.18 -38.39
CA ASP A 558 13.23 -22.56 -38.39
C ASP A 558 13.84 -22.45 -36.99
N ARG A 559 13.39 -21.48 -36.20
CA ARG A 559 13.93 -21.17 -34.87
C ARG A 559 12.89 -20.50 -33.99
N ILE A 560 12.90 -20.81 -32.69
CA ILE A 560 12.15 -20.09 -31.67
C ILE A 560 13.11 -19.75 -30.55
N ASP A 561 13.17 -18.48 -30.19
CA ASP A 561 13.93 -17.98 -29.06
C ASP A 561 12.99 -17.23 -28.10
N ALA A 562 13.42 -17.07 -26.86
CA ALA A 562 12.70 -16.36 -25.83
C ALA A 562 13.63 -15.43 -25.06
N THR A 563 13.14 -14.24 -24.70
CA THR A 563 13.83 -13.35 -23.76
C THR A 563 12.88 -13.01 -22.62
N LEU A 564 13.41 -12.96 -21.40
CA LEU A 564 12.68 -12.44 -20.25
C LEU A 564 12.79 -10.92 -20.26
N LEU A 565 11.65 -10.24 -20.31
CA LEU A 565 11.57 -8.81 -20.08
C LEU A 565 11.15 -8.59 -18.63
N ARG A 566 11.66 -7.50 -18.03
CA ARG A 566 11.22 -7.02 -16.72
C ARG A 566 11.25 -5.49 -16.68
N ASP A 567 10.28 -4.88 -16.02
CA ASP A 567 10.14 -3.42 -15.95
C ASP A 567 11.29 -2.74 -15.18
N ASP A 568 12.02 -3.45 -14.32
CA ASP A 568 13.24 -2.97 -13.66
C ASP A 568 14.49 -3.06 -14.55
N ILE A 569 14.42 -3.79 -15.67
CA ILE A 569 15.54 -3.98 -16.60
C ILE A 569 15.40 -3.12 -17.84
N ILE A 570 14.20 -3.04 -18.42
CA ILE A 570 13.97 -2.38 -19.70
C ILE A 570 13.15 -1.10 -19.57
N LYS A 571 13.21 -0.27 -20.60
CA LYS A 571 12.42 0.95 -20.76
C LYS A 571 12.06 1.14 -22.23
N LEU A 572 10.96 1.83 -22.50
CA LEU A 572 10.60 2.28 -23.85
C LEU A 572 11.15 3.68 -24.10
N LEU A 573 12.01 3.80 -25.11
CA LEU A 573 12.53 5.05 -25.63
C LEU A 573 11.63 5.54 -26.78
N PRO A 574 10.90 6.66 -26.62
CA PRO A 574 10.16 7.24 -27.73
C PRO A 574 11.12 7.80 -28.79
N VAL A 575 10.88 7.47 -30.05
CA VAL A 575 11.60 8.06 -31.19
C VAL A 575 10.77 9.19 -31.78
N ASN A 576 11.39 10.33 -32.02
CA ASN A 576 10.73 11.49 -32.59
C ASN A 576 10.43 11.22 -34.06
N GLU A 577 9.18 11.45 -34.50
CA GLU A 577 8.72 11.26 -35.89
C GLU A 577 9.62 11.90 -36.95
N LYS A 578 10.36 12.95 -36.58
CA LYS A 578 11.20 13.73 -37.49
C LYS A 578 12.67 13.31 -37.50
N ALA A 579 13.10 12.44 -36.60
CA ALA A 579 14.50 12.07 -36.46
C ALA A 579 14.70 10.56 -36.66
N PRO A 580 15.79 10.14 -37.32
CA PRO A 580 16.17 8.74 -37.32
C PRO A 580 16.42 8.26 -35.88
N PHE A 581 16.19 6.97 -35.63
CA PHE A 581 16.60 6.36 -34.38
C PHE A 581 18.12 6.43 -34.24
N ASP A 582 18.60 6.90 -33.09
CA ASP A 582 20.02 6.92 -32.74
C ASP A 582 20.22 6.00 -31.53
N ALA A 583 21.00 4.93 -31.72
CA ALA A 583 21.32 3.97 -30.67
C ALA A 583 22.36 4.51 -29.68
N THR A 584 23.05 5.60 -30.02
CA THR A 584 24.19 6.14 -29.27
C THR A 584 23.79 6.45 -27.84
N GLY A 585 24.44 5.77 -26.90
CA GLY A 585 24.19 6.02 -25.49
C GLY A 585 22.77 5.62 -25.04
N HIS A 586 22.09 4.69 -25.72
CA HIS A 586 20.76 4.19 -25.33
C HIS A 586 20.72 2.71 -24.90
N PHE A 587 21.69 1.87 -25.32
CA PHE A 587 21.69 0.41 -25.08
C PHE A 587 20.38 -0.29 -25.48
N PRO A 588 19.95 -0.16 -26.75
CA PRO A 588 18.76 -0.84 -27.25
C PRO A 588 18.87 -2.38 -27.19
N ILE A 589 17.73 -3.03 -26.92
CA ILE A 589 17.65 -4.49 -26.84
C ILE A 589 17.78 -5.07 -28.24
N THR A 590 18.83 -5.86 -28.46
CA THR A 590 19.10 -6.45 -29.77
C THR A 590 18.03 -7.48 -30.09
N ALA A 591 17.38 -7.31 -31.24
CA ALA A 591 16.35 -8.22 -31.75
C ALA A 591 16.98 -9.39 -32.51
N PHE A 592 17.96 -9.13 -33.38
CA PHE A 592 18.80 -10.09 -34.10
C PHE A 592 19.82 -9.31 -34.95
N LEU A 593 20.82 -10.00 -35.50
CA LEU A 593 21.74 -9.47 -36.52
C LEU A 593 21.23 -9.81 -37.92
N ASP A 594 21.21 -8.83 -38.83
CA ASP A 594 20.85 -9.08 -40.23
C ASP A 594 22.00 -9.71 -41.05
N ASP A 595 21.76 -9.89 -42.35
CA ASP A 595 22.74 -10.46 -43.28
C ASP A 595 24.01 -9.60 -43.43
N SER A 596 23.96 -8.31 -43.07
CA SER A 596 25.12 -7.42 -43.01
C SER A 596 25.81 -7.41 -41.64
N ASN A 597 25.38 -8.29 -40.73
CA ASN A 597 25.80 -8.35 -39.34
C ASN A 597 25.50 -7.06 -38.56
N ALA A 598 24.57 -6.24 -39.05
CA ALA A 598 24.11 -5.04 -38.37
C ALA A 598 22.99 -5.40 -37.38
N PRO A 599 23.00 -4.85 -36.15
CA PRO A 599 21.97 -5.13 -35.18
C PRO A 599 20.66 -4.45 -35.56
N LEU A 600 19.57 -5.22 -35.52
CA LEU A 600 18.22 -4.69 -35.39
C LEU A 600 17.82 -4.69 -33.93
N TYR A 601 17.02 -3.70 -33.53
CA TYR A 601 16.60 -3.53 -32.15
C TYR A 601 15.10 -3.73 -31.99
N VAL A 602 14.69 -4.28 -30.85
CA VAL A 602 13.27 -4.53 -30.55
C VAL A 602 12.57 -3.18 -30.37
N SER A 603 11.46 -2.99 -31.06
CA SER A 603 10.64 -1.78 -30.99
C SER A 603 9.15 -2.13 -30.88
N ILE A 604 8.34 -1.13 -30.54
CA ILE A 604 6.87 -1.22 -30.52
C ILE A 604 6.32 -0.11 -31.40
N VAL A 605 5.50 -0.49 -32.38
CA VAL A 605 4.72 0.40 -33.23
C VAL A 605 3.28 0.46 -32.71
N THR A 606 2.65 1.63 -32.79
CA THR A 606 1.21 1.77 -32.54
C THR A 606 0.50 1.93 -33.88
N LYS A 607 -0.38 1.00 -34.21
CA LYS A 607 -1.23 1.04 -35.40
C LYS A 607 -2.29 2.13 -35.29
N ASP A 608 -2.93 2.44 -36.41
CA ASP A 608 -3.99 3.44 -36.50
C ASP A 608 -5.21 3.11 -35.63
N ASP A 609 -5.46 1.82 -35.36
CA ASP A 609 -6.51 1.33 -34.46
C ASP A 609 -6.12 1.39 -32.96
N GLY A 610 -4.90 1.86 -32.66
CA GLY A 610 -4.34 1.91 -31.31
C GLY A 610 -3.68 0.61 -30.85
N THR A 611 -3.68 -0.45 -31.66
CA THR A 611 -3.03 -1.72 -31.35
C THR A 611 -1.50 -1.56 -31.36
N GLU A 612 -0.84 -2.09 -30.34
CA GLU A 612 0.62 -2.05 -30.22
C GLU A 612 1.25 -3.36 -30.71
N ILE A 613 2.21 -3.30 -31.64
CA ILE A 613 2.87 -4.49 -32.21
C ILE A 613 4.38 -4.38 -32.06
N PHE A 614 5.02 -5.51 -31.74
CA PHE A 614 6.47 -5.60 -31.74
C PHE A 614 7.04 -5.57 -33.17
N ALA A 615 8.02 -4.72 -33.35
CA ALA A 615 8.68 -4.44 -34.61
C ALA A 615 10.20 -4.39 -34.40
N THR A 616 10.93 -4.08 -35.47
CA THR A 616 12.38 -3.92 -35.44
C THR A 616 12.81 -2.63 -36.10
N VAL A 617 13.90 -2.04 -35.63
CA VAL A 617 14.49 -0.82 -36.21
C VAL A 617 16.01 -0.94 -36.23
N LYS A 618 16.67 -0.38 -37.25
CA LYS A 618 18.13 -0.25 -37.30
C LYS A 618 18.57 1.11 -36.77
N ASP A 619 19.81 1.19 -36.32
CA ASP A 619 20.44 2.47 -36.04
C ASP A 619 20.47 3.34 -37.31
N GLY A 620 20.07 4.60 -37.18
CA GLY A 620 19.93 5.55 -38.29
C GLY A 620 18.63 5.46 -39.09
N ASP A 621 17.74 4.48 -38.84
CA ASP A 621 16.48 4.36 -39.57
C ASP A 621 15.37 5.26 -38.99
N PRO A 622 14.55 5.91 -39.85
CA PRO A 622 13.44 6.76 -39.40
C PRO A 622 12.12 6.01 -39.20
N TYR A 623 12.09 4.68 -39.40
CA TYR A 623 10.90 3.86 -39.23
C TYR A 623 11.24 2.52 -38.58
N ALA A 624 10.30 1.99 -37.80
CA ALA A 624 10.32 0.59 -37.39
C ALA A 624 9.54 -0.26 -38.38
N ALA A 625 9.98 -1.50 -38.58
CA ALA A 625 9.39 -2.45 -39.51
C ALA A 625 8.99 -3.76 -38.82
N TYR A 626 7.83 -4.31 -39.20
CA TYR A 626 7.38 -5.64 -38.78
C TYR A 626 6.79 -6.40 -39.97
N HIS A 627 6.70 -7.72 -39.87
CA HIS A 627 6.03 -8.55 -40.87
C HIS A 627 4.58 -8.78 -40.44
N ASP A 628 3.62 -8.48 -41.31
CA ASP A 628 2.21 -8.78 -41.07
C ASP A 628 1.88 -10.28 -41.25
N GLU A 629 0.60 -10.62 -41.12
CA GLU A 629 0.04 -11.97 -41.32
C GLU A 629 0.29 -12.53 -42.75
N ARG A 630 0.58 -11.67 -43.73
CA ARG A 630 0.92 -12.09 -45.10
C ARG A 630 2.43 -12.23 -45.28
N GLY A 631 3.20 -11.90 -44.24
CA GLY A 631 4.65 -11.80 -44.29
C GLY A 631 5.14 -10.58 -45.05
N GLU A 632 4.28 -9.59 -45.32
CA GLU A 632 4.67 -8.34 -45.96
C GLU A 632 5.26 -7.37 -44.92
N VAL A 633 6.25 -6.59 -45.33
CA VAL A 633 6.93 -5.64 -44.45
C VAL A 633 6.09 -4.39 -44.31
N GLN A 634 5.61 -4.14 -43.10
CA GLN A 634 4.91 -2.91 -42.71
C GLN A 634 5.90 -1.96 -42.03
N ARG A 635 5.82 -0.66 -42.32
CA ARG A 635 6.73 0.38 -41.79
C ARG A 635 5.93 1.47 -41.09
N HIS A 636 6.38 1.89 -39.91
CA HIS A 636 5.74 2.96 -39.13
C HIS A 636 6.78 3.99 -38.65
N LEU A 637 6.42 5.27 -38.80
CA LEU A 637 7.24 6.41 -38.35
C LEU A 637 7.12 6.66 -36.85
N ILE A 638 5.99 6.29 -36.24
CA ILE A 638 5.74 6.45 -34.81
C ILE A 638 6.05 5.11 -34.14
N PHE A 639 7.16 5.06 -33.42
CA PHE A 639 7.58 3.85 -32.71
C PHE A 639 8.37 4.19 -31.45
N ARG A 640 8.52 3.17 -30.59
CA ARG A 640 9.33 3.22 -29.37
C ARG A 640 10.32 2.07 -29.38
N VAL A 641 11.56 2.29 -28.97
CA VAL A 641 12.60 1.25 -28.92
C VAL A 641 12.74 0.73 -27.50
N LEU A 642 12.81 -0.60 -27.34
CA LEU A 642 13.15 -1.19 -26.05
C LEU A 642 14.65 -0.97 -25.80
N VAL A 643 14.96 -0.38 -24.66
CA VAL A 643 16.33 -0.08 -24.23
C VAL A 643 16.56 -0.56 -22.80
N LEU A 644 17.82 -0.77 -22.41
CA LEU A 644 18.13 -0.98 -21.00
C LEU A 644 17.78 0.27 -20.19
N ARG A 645 17.12 0.04 -19.06
CA ARG A 645 16.72 1.06 -18.10
C ARG A 645 17.93 1.70 -17.44
N HIS A 646 18.99 0.92 -17.22
CA HIS A 646 20.25 1.32 -16.60
C HIS A 646 21.43 1.02 -17.52
N ASP A 647 22.62 1.57 -17.22
CA ASP A 647 23.82 1.16 -17.95
C ASP A 647 24.12 -0.32 -17.64
N PRO A 648 24.67 -1.13 -18.58
CA PRO A 648 24.96 -2.54 -18.35
C PRO A 648 25.76 -2.81 -17.06
N VAL A 649 26.63 -1.88 -16.68
CA VAL A 649 27.48 -1.95 -15.47
C VAL A 649 26.74 -1.67 -14.16
N ASP A 650 25.54 -1.09 -14.21
CA ASP A 650 24.75 -0.76 -13.03
C ASP A 650 23.89 -1.94 -12.54
N PHE A 651 23.72 -2.97 -13.37
CA PHE A 651 22.92 -4.14 -12.98
C PHE A 651 23.66 -4.93 -11.91
N PRO A 652 23.03 -5.17 -10.76
CA PRO A 652 23.75 -5.70 -9.63
C PRO A 652 24.06 -7.18 -9.86
N HIS A 653 25.33 -7.56 -9.72
CA HIS A 653 25.75 -8.96 -9.65
C HIS A 653 25.41 -9.56 -8.27
N LYS A 654 24.13 -9.52 -7.84
CA LYS A 654 23.74 -10.06 -6.53
C LYS A 654 23.86 -11.57 -6.52
N GLU A 655 24.50 -12.11 -5.49
CA GLU A 655 24.63 -13.55 -5.23
C GLU A 655 23.31 -14.34 -5.22
N ILE A 656 22.22 -13.71 -4.77
CA ILE A 656 20.93 -14.37 -4.56
C ILE A 656 20.06 -14.36 -5.84
N GLU A 657 20.39 -13.53 -6.83
CA GLU A 657 19.70 -13.44 -8.14
C GLU A 657 20.68 -13.70 -9.29
N LYS A 658 21.84 -14.32 -9.01
CA LYS A 658 22.94 -14.53 -9.96
C LYS A 658 22.48 -15.21 -11.26
N ASP A 659 21.48 -16.08 -11.17
CA ASP A 659 21.05 -16.90 -12.30
C ASP A 659 20.27 -16.13 -13.36
N CYS A 660 19.72 -14.94 -13.05
CA CYS A 660 18.85 -14.21 -13.97
C CYS A 660 19.56 -13.13 -14.80
N PHE A 661 20.72 -12.63 -14.38
CA PHE A 661 21.33 -11.41 -14.95
C PHE A 661 22.67 -11.64 -15.66
N ILE A 662 23.24 -12.85 -15.59
CA ILE A 662 24.45 -13.21 -16.32
C ILE A 662 24.02 -13.89 -17.63
N PRO A 663 24.49 -13.41 -18.81
CA PRO A 663 24.28 -14.11 -20.05
C PRO A 663 24.79 -15.55 -19.93
N ARG A 664 23.87 -16.48 -20.19
CA ARG A 664 24.11 -17.92 -20.06
C ARG A 664 25.00 -18.41 -21.20
N THR A 665 25.69 -19.53 -21.00
CA THR A 665 26.50 -20.11 -22.09
C THR A 665 25.58 -20.50 -23.24
N GLY A 666 25.79 -19.93 -24.43
CA GLY A 666 24.92 -20.13 -25.60
C GLY A 666 23.83 -19.06 -25.78
N ALA A 667 23.70 -18.11 -24.84
CA ALA A 667 22.79 -16.99 -24.99
C ALA A 667 23.10 -16.16 -26.25
N LEU A 668 22.05 -15.70 -26.93
CA LEU A 668 22.14 -15.01 -28.21
C LEU A 668 21.83 -13.52 -28.03
N ASP A 669 22.46 -12.71 -28.88
CA ASP A 669 22.21 -11.28 -29.02
C ASP A 669 22.08 -10.52 -27.68
N PRO A 670 23.06 -10.65 -26.75
CA PRO A 670 22.94 -10.08 -25.43
C PRO A 670 23.05 -8.54 -25.45
N THR A 671 22.13 -7.88 -24.76
CA THR A 671 22.21 -6.46 -24.38
C THR A 671 22.21 -6.39 -22.85
N GLY A 672 23.39 -6.37 -22.24
CA GLY A 672 23.55 -6.38 -20.78
C GLY A 672 22.90 -7.64 -20.15
N PRO A 673 21.95 -7.49 -19.21
CA PRO A 673 21.26 -8.64 -18.60
C PRO A 673 20.16 -9.25 -19.48
N VAL A 674 19.80 -8.63 -20.61
CA VAL A 674 18.77 -9.13 -21.52
C VAL A 674 19.43 -9.93 -22.63
N TYR A 675 18.99 -11.17 -22.83
CA TYR A 675 19.54 -12.06 -23.84
C TYR A 675 18.47 -13.06 -24.28
N TRP A 676 18.67 -13.66 -25.45
CA TRP A 676 17.76 -14.65 -26.00
C TRP A 676 18.26 -16.06 -25.71
N LEU A 677 17.34 -16.93 -25.31
CA LEU A 677 17.56 -18.36 -25.17
C LEU A 677 16.81 -19.10 -26.26
N GLN A 678 17.47 -20.07 -26.87
CA GLN A 678 16.89 -20.88 -27.92
C GLN A 678 15.97 -21.94 -27.31
N TYR A 679 14.73 -22.00 -27.80
CA TYR A 679 13.75 -23.04 -27.48
C TYR A 679 13.73 -24.13 -28.55
N PHE A 680 13.79 -23.74 -29.83
CA PHE A 680 13.72 -24.63 -30.99
C PHE A 680 14.78 -24.23 -32.03
N PRO A 681 15.46 -25.17 -32.73
CA PRO A 681 15.22 -26.62 -32.79
C PRO A 681 15.80 -27.42 -31.62
N LYS A 682 16.80 -26.87 -30.94
CA LYS A 682 17.37 -27.45 -29.72
C LYS A 682 17.14 -26.46 -28.59
N LYS A 683 16.44 -26.90 -27.55
CA LYS A 683 16.21 -26.14 -26.33
C LYS A 683 17.52 -25.99 -25.56
N ASP A 684 17.86 -24.77 -25.17
CA ASP A 684 18.98 -24.51 -24.28
C ASP A 684 18.74 -25.18 -22.93
N MET A 685 19.77 -25.78 -22.33
CA MET A 685 19.63 -26.51 -21.05
C MET A 685 19.10 -25.61 -19.93
N GLU A 686 19.45 -24.33 -20.01
CA GLU A 686 19.09 -23.31 -19.05
C GLU A 686 17.87 -22.50 -19.53
N PHE A 687 17.01 -23.06 -20.38
CA PHE A 687 15.75 -22.42 -20.71
C PHE A 687 14.85 -22.31 -19.46
N PHE A 688 14.05 -21.26 -19.36
CA PHE A 688 13.20 -21.02 -18.19
C PHE A 688 12.17 -22.16 -17.99
N GLU A 689 12.25 -22.90 -16.88
CA GLU A 689 11.39 -24.07 -16.63
C GLU A 689 9.89 -23.69 -16.57
N ASP A 690 9.57 -22.56 -15.94
CA ASP A 690 8.18 -22.09 -15.73
C ASP A 690 7.56 -21.42 -16.98
N VAL A 691 8.32 -21.28 -18.07
CA VAL A 691 7.91 -20.44 -19.21
C VAL A 691 7.19 -21.20 -20.30
N GLU A 692 7.34 -22.52 -20.33
CA GLU A 692 6.70 -23.35 -21.35
C GLU A 692 5.17 -23.22 -21.32
N GLU A 693 4.57 -23.00 -20.15
CA GLU A 693 3.13 -22.78 -20.01
C GLU A 693 2.63 -21.58 -20.85
N TYR A 694 3.48 -20.59 -21.10
CA TYR A 694 3.11 -19.39 -21.83
C TYR A 694 3.41 -19.42 -23.34
N LEU A 695 3.99 -20.50 -23.86
CA LEU A 695 4.12 -20.66 -25.31
C LEU A 695 2.72 -20.98 -25.90
N PRO A 696 2.27 -20.26 -26.95
CA PRO A 696 0.98 -20.52 -27.59
C PRO A 696 0.83 -21.99 -27.99
N GLN A 697 -0.33 -22.59 -27.70
CA GLN A 697 -0.55 -24.03 -27.90
C GLN A 697 -0.38 -24.43 -29.37
N ASP A 698 -0.80 -23.58 -30.31
CA ASP A 698 -0.62 -23.80 -31.75
C ASP A 698 0.86 -23.87 -32.15
N ILE A 699 1.75 -23.13 -31.50
CA ILE A 699 3.20 -23.23 -31.71
C ILE A 699 3.73 -24.53 -31.11
N LYS A 700 3.27 -24.92 -29.90
CA LYS A 700 3.63 -26.23 -29.30
C LYS A 700 3.23 -27.39 -30.20
N ASP A 701 2.01 -27.35 -30.72
CA ASP A 701 1.47 -28.36 -31.62
C ASP A 701 2.29 -28.43 -32.92
N SER A 702 2.69 -27.27 -33.45
CA SER A 702 3.56 -27.17 -34.63
C SER A 702 4.91 -27.86 -34.40
N ILE A 703 5.56 -27.61 -33.26
CA ILE A 703 6.85 -28.21 -32.91
C ILE A 703 6.70 -29.73 -32.76
N THR A 704 5.70 -30.17 -31.99
CA THR A 704 5.44 -31.58 -31.69
C THR A 704 5.14 -32.38 -32.96
N SER A 705 4.37 -31.81 -33.89
CA SER A 705 4.04 -32.48 -35.16
C SER A 705 5.27 -32.79 -36.02
N ARG A 706 6.34 -31.98 -35.90
CA ARG A 706 7.59 -32.17 -36.64
C ARG A 706 8.47 -33.24 -36.02
N GLU A 707 8.48 -33.34 -34.69
CA GLU A 707 9.22 -34.41 -33.98
C GLU A 707 8.64 -35.79 -34.28
N VAL A 708 7.31 -35.91 -34.40
CA VAL A 708 6.63 -37.16 -34.77
C VAL A 708 6.86 -37.52 -36.25
N GLY A 709 7.08 -36.52 -37.10
CA GLY A 709 7.31 -36.68 -38.54
C GLY A 709 8.75 -37.02 -38.95
N ILE A 710 9.70 -37.07 -38.01
CA ILE A 710 11.05 -37.59 -38.27
C ILE A 710 10.99 -39.11 -38.00
N PRO A 711 10.88 -39.97 -39.03
CA PRO A 711 10.93 -41.42 -38.81
C PRO A 711 12.22 -41.76 -38.06
N ALA A 712 12.13 -42.69 -37.12
CA ALA A 712 13.20 -43.16 -36.25
C ALA A 712 14.40 -43.70 -37.06
N MET A 713 15.19 -42.82 -37.65
CA MET A 713 16.41 -43.11 -38.38
C MET A 713 17.64 -43.14 -37.44
N LYS A 714 17.40 -43.08 -36.13
CA LYS A 714 18.44 -43.21 -35.10
C LYS A 714 18.77 -44.66 -34.73
N ASP A 715 17.89 -45.62 -35.04
CA ASP A 715 18.16 -47.04 -34.75
C ASP A 715 18.99 -47.76 -35.84
N GLU A 716 19.24 -47.12 -37.00
CA GLU A 716 20.10 -47.68 -38.06
C GLU A 716 21.55 -47.19 -38.00
N PHE A 717 21.82 -46.02 -37.39
CA PHE A 717 23.19 -45.49 -37.30
C PHE A 717 23.99 -46.01 -36.09
N GLN A 718 23.35 -46.69 -35.14
CA GLN A 718 24.03 -47.24 -33.96
C GLN A 718 24.45 -48.72 -34.14
N LYS A 719 24.16 -49.32 -35.29
CA LYS A 719 24.61 -50.69 -35.64
C LYS A 719 25.91 -50.74 -36.46
N ASP A 720 26.35 -49.63 -37.02
CA ASP A 720 27.55 -49.58 -37.89
C ASP A 720 28.80 -49.03 -37.18
N PHE A 721 28.75 -48.74 -35.87
CA PHE A 721 29.89 -48.24 -35.09
C PHE A 721 30.47 -49.22 -34.06
N GLU A 722 30.08 -50.50 -34.13
CA GLU A 722 30.55 -51.57 -33.23
C GLU A 722 31.43 -52.62 -33.93
N ILE A 723 32.29 -52.25 -34.88
CA ILE A 723 33.41 -53.12 -35.31
C ILE A 723 34.63 -52.26 -35.64
N THR A 724 35.46 -51.96 -34.62
CA THR A 724 36.94 -52.06 -34.63
C THR A 724 37.50 -51.28 -33.43
N SER A 725 37.95 -51.98 -32.38
CA SER A 725 39.25 -51.76 -31.72
C SER A 725 39.34 -52.62 -30.45
N GLU A 726 39.72 -53.89 -30.65
CA GLU A 726 40.50 -54.60 -29.65
C GLU A 726 41.95 -54.10 -29.71
N GLY A 727 42.54 -53.83 -28.55
CA GLY A 727 43.99 -53.83 -28.38
C GLY A 727 44.56 -52.58 -27.69
N GLY A 728 44.94 -52.70 -26.42
CA GLY A 728 45.84 -51.73 -25.78
C GLY A 728 45.75 -51.66 -24.27
N SER A 729 46.28 -52.68 -23.59
CA SER A 729 46.65 -52.63 -22.16
C SER A 729 47.73 -51.56 -21.91
N THR A 730 47.57 -50.72 -20.89
CA THR A 730 48.66 -50.34 -19.97
C THR A 730 48.11 -49.78 -18.65
N GLU A 731 48.25 -50.62 -17.63
CA GLU A 731 48.58 -50.43 -16.22
C GLU A 731 49.15 -49.07 -15.74
N ILE A 732 49.00 -48.82 -14.40
CA ILE A 732 49.69 -47.84 -13.52
C ILE A 732 48.97 -46.46 -13.39
N GLN A 733 48.60 -45.88 -12.22
CA GLN A 733 49.00 -46.03 -10.82
C GLN A 733 47.92 -45.48 -9.87
N GLU A 734 47.69 -46.16 -8.75
CA GLU A 734 47.10 -45.60 -7.53
C GLU A 734 48.02 -44.53 -6.91
N ARG A 735 47.45 -43.42 -6.42
CA ARG A 735 47.97 -42.71 -5.24
C ARG A 735 46.84 -42.20 -4.35
N HIS A 736 46.73 -42.87 -3.21
CA HIS A 736 46.43 -42.30 -1.90
C HIS A 736 46.87 -40.84 -1.74
N ILE A 737 45.99 -40.00 -1.18
CA ILE A 737 46.31 -39.16 0.00
C ILE A 737 45.06 -39.07 0.89
N GLU A 738 45.24 -39.49 2.14
CA GLU A 738 44.33 -39.32 3.27
C GLU A 738 44.19 -37.86 3.71
N GLY A 739 42.99 -37.55 4.19
CA GLY A 739 42.86 -36.97 5.53
C GLY A 739 42.74 -35.45 5.61
N TYR A 740 41.55 -34.96 5.98
CA TYR A 740 41.40 -34.05 7.10
C TYR A 740 40.00 -34.19 7.72
N ARG A 741 39.96 -34.72 8.95
CA ARG A 741 38.84 -34.61 9.88
C ARG A 741 38.77 -33.17 10.40
N SER A 742 37.56 -32.63 10.53
CA SER A 742 36.93 -32.25 11.81
C SER A 742 35.92 -31.13 11.61
N GLY A 743 34.75 -31.23 12.25
CA GLY A 743 33.96 -30.05 12.60
C GLY A 743 32.45 -30.24 12.55
N ASP A 744 31.91 -31.01 13.50
CA ASP A 744 30.50 -30.92 13.90
C ASP A 744 30.13 -29.48 14.28
N SER A 745 29.03 -28.98 13.73
CA SER A 745 28.12 -28.09 14.47
C SER A 745 26.73 -28.16 13.86
N ASP A 746 25.96 -29.11 14.38
CA ASP A 746 24.53 -29.23 14.26
C ASP A 746 23.84 -28.16 15.13
N GLN A 747 23.01 -27.30 14.52
CA GLN A 747 21.82 -26.67 15.10
C GLN A 747 21.20 -25.67 14.12
N SER A 748 20.21 -26.12 13.35
CA SER A 748 19.23 -25.22 12.71
C SER A 748 17.83 -25.81 12.85
N LYS A 749 17.05 -25.19 13.73
CA LYS A 749 15.63 -25.47 13.95
C LYS A 749 14.82 -25.03 12.72
N ARG A 750 14.20 -26.00 12.04
CA ARG A 750 13.16 -25.78 11.03
C ARG A 750 11.87 -25.32 11.71
N TYR A 751 11.31 -24.20 11.24
CA TYR A 751 9.88 -23.89 11.39
C TYR A 751 9.16 -24.19 10.06
N PRO A 752 7.90 -24.65 10.06
CA PRO A 752 7.19 -25.01 8.85
C PRO A 752 6.64 -23.77 8.13
N GLN A 753 6.82 -23.72 6.81
CA GLN A 753 6.12 -22.80 5.92
C GLN A 753 4.69 -23.30 5.73
N ASN A 754 3.71 -22.44 6.02
CA ASN A 754 2.30 -22.68 5.69
C ASN A 754 2.09 -22.49 4.19
N ALA A 755 1.61 -23.54 3.53
CA ALA A 755 1.14 -23.51 2.15
C ALA A 755 -0.20 -22.77 2.07
N TYR A 756 -0.26 -21.71 1.26
CA TYR A 756 -1.52 -21.08 0.86
C TYR A 756 -2.05 -21.77 -0.39
N HIS A 757 -3.20 -22.45 -0.28
CA HIS A 757 -3.96 -22.96 -1.42
C HIS A 757 -4.68 -21.82 -2.14
N SER A 758 -4.44 -21.70 -3.45
CA SER A 758 -5.17 -20.80 -4.34
C SER A 758 -6.52 -21.44 -4.69
N GLN A 759 -7.63 -20.75 -4.43
CA GLN A 759 -8.96 -21.17 -4.88
C GLN A 759 -9.25 -20.61 -6.27
N ALA A 760 -9.51 -21.51 -7.21
CA ALA A 760 -9.96 -21.22 -8.57
C ALA A 760 -11.40 -20.70 -8.57
N THR A 761 -11.62 -19.52 -9.15
CA THR A 761 -12.96 -18.94 -9.37
C THR A 761 -13.50 -19.42 -10.72
N ARG A 762 -14.62 -20.14 -10.70
CA ARG A 762 -15.38 -20.54 -11.89
C ARG A 762 -16.05 -19.32 -12.53
N ALA A 763 -15.85 -19.16 -13.85
CA ALA A 763 -16.61 -18.23 -14.68
C ALA A 763 -18.03 -18.76 -14.94
N ILE A 764 -19.04 -17.91 -14.77
CA ILE A 764 -20.41 -18.10 -15.23
C ILE A 764 -20.64 -17.07 -16.37
N PRO A 765 -21.26 -17.46 -17.50
CA PRO A 765 -21.36 -16.61 -18.68
C PRO A 765 -22.44 -15.53 -18.54
N SER A 766 -22.11 -14.33 -19.01
CA SER A 766 -23.04 -13.22 -19.18
C SER A 766 -23.78 -13.34 -20.51
N SER A 767 -25.10 -13.48 -20.47
CA SER A 767 -25.96 -13.23 -21.64
C SER A 767 -27.21 -12.48 -21.19
N HIS A 768 -27.33 -11.21 -21.58
CA HIS A 768 -28.58 -10.61 -22.04
C HIS A 768 -28.35 -9.19 -22.57
N PHE A 769 -28.62 -9.01 -23.88
CA PHE A 769 -29.10 -7.77 -24.47
C PHE A 769 -30.32 -8.14 -25.29
N GLN A 770 -31.49 -7.59 -24.95
CA GLN A 770 -32.74 -7.74 -25.70
C GLN A 770 -32.82 -6.65 -26.77
N GLY A 771 -33.20 -7.04 -27.98
CA GLY A 771 -33.68 -6.20 -29.06
C GLY A 771 -34.54 -7.05 -30.00
N GLU A 772 -35.78 -6.62 -30.19
CA GLU A 772 -36.94 -7.33 -30.74
C GLU A 772 -36.80 -7.80 -32.21
N MET A 773 -37.36 -8.97 -32.56
CA MET A 773 -38.47 -9.13 -33.54
C MET A 773 -38.78 -10.60 -33.89
N LYS A 774 -40.08 -10.92 -33.75
CA LYS A 774 -40.96 -11.77 -34.60
C LYS A 774 -40.71 -13.28 -34.79
N GLU A 775 -41.68 -14.02 -34.24
CA GLU A 775 -42.56 -15.04 -34.87
C GLU A 775 -42.02 -16.37 -35.41
N ASN A 776 -42.60 -17.44 -34.81
CA ASN A 776 -43.13 -18.67 -35.41
C ASN A 776 -42.41 -20.03 -35.24
N ARG A 777 -43.25 -20.97 -34.75
CA ARG A 777 -43.29 -22.45 -34.90
C ARG A 777 -42.52 -23.36 -33.93
N ALA A 778 -43.30 -23.90 -32.98
CA ALA A 778 -43.60 -25.32 -32.71
C ALA A 778 -42.64 -26.42 -33.20
N LEU A 779 -42.17 -27.28 -32.29
CA LEU A 779 -42.55 -28.71 -32.13
C LEU A 779 -41.64 -29.46 -31.13
N ASP A 780 -42.28 -30.35 -30.35
CA ASP A 780 -41.88 -31.66 -29.83
C ASP A 780 -40.70 -31.89 -28.84
N THR A 781 -41.11 -32.19 -27.60
CA THR A 781 -40.93 -33.42 -26.78
C THR A 781 -39.72 -34.38 -26.89
N GLN A 782 -39.41 -34.93 -25.69
CA GLN A 782 -38.68 -36.16 -25.28
C GLN A 782 -37.24 -35.95 -24.80
N SER A 783 -36.94 -36.00 -23.49
CA SER A 783 -36.98 -37.12 -22.52
C SER A 783 -35.90 -38.19 -22.77
N GLY A 784 -34.96 -38.33 -21.83
CA GLY A 784 -33.99 -39.41 -21.79
C GLY A 784 -33.37 -39.55 -20.39
N HIS A 785 -33.87 -40.52 -19.64
CA HIS A 785 -33.37 -41.01 -18.36
C HIS A 785 -31.94 -41.58 -18.44
N SER A 786 -31.20 -41.51 -17.33
CA SER A 786 -30.53 -42.70 -16.77
C SER A 786 -30.06 -42.45 -15.32
N GLU A 787 -30.71 -43.19 -14.41
CA GLU A 787 -30.13 -43.78 -13.20
C GLU A 787 -29.01 -44.76 -13.65
N GLU A 788 -28.04 -45.26 -12.89
CA GLU A 788 -27.90 -45.55 -11.46
C GLU A 788 -26.45 -46.10 -11.23
N SER A 789 -26.13 -46.38 -9.96
CA SER A 789 -24.98 -47.17 -9.44
C SER A 789 -23.63 -46.44 -9.34
N GLY A 790 -22.87 -46.49 -8.24
CA GLY A 790 -22.91 -47.35 -7.06
C GLY A 790 -21.52 -47.96 -6.86
N GLY A 791 -20.78 -47.52 -5.86
CA GLY A 791 -19.45 -48.05 -5.54
C GLY A 791 -18.92 -47.56 -4.20
N HIS A 792 -19.06 -48.39 -3.17
CA HIS A 792 -18.46 -48.25 -1.84
C HIS A 792 -16.93 -48.31 -1.88
N PHE A 793 -16.27 -47.47 -1.08
CA PHE A 793 -15.04 -47.82 -0.36
C PHE A 793 -14.99 -47.05 0.97
N GLU A 794 -15.06 -47.77 2.08
CA GLU A 794 -14.75 -47.28 3.43
C GLU A 794 -13.24 -47.07 3.57
N SER A 795 -12.81 -45.90 4.06
CA SER A 795 -11.65 -45.83 4.96
C SER A 795 -11.77 -44.61 5.88
N VAL A 796 -11.42 -44.88 7.13
CA VAL A 796 -11.60 -44.03 8.32
C VAL A 796 -10.57 -42.90 8.34
N LEU A 797 -11.04 -41.66 8.27
CA LEU A 797 -10.39 -40.45 8.81
C LEU A 797 -11.51 -39.50 9.29
N GLU A 798 -11.60 -39.28 10.60
CA GLU A 798 -12.47 -38.24 11.19
C GLU A 798 -11.91 -36.86 10.84
N GLU A 799 -12.28 -36.34 9.68
CA GLU A 799 -12.13 -34.93 9.35
C GLU A 799 -13.40 -34.15 9.71
N PHE A 800 -13.18 -33.01 10.36
CA PHE A 800 -14.19 -32.05 10.79
C PHE A 800 -14.95 -31.47 9.57
N ASP A 801 -16.17 -31.94 9.31
CA ASP A 801 -17.04 -31.40 8.26
C ASP A 801 -17.60 -29.99 8.63
N PRO A 802 -17.14 -28.91 7.97
CA PRO A 802 -17.64 -27.55 8.20
C PRO A 802 -19.10 -27.38 7.75
N ILE A 803 -19.57 -28.20 6.80
CA ILE A 803 -20.91 -28.11 6.22
C ILE A 803 -21.97 -28.56 7.23
N SER A 804 -21.71 -29.63 7.99
CA SER A 804 -22.56 -30.07 9.11
C SER A 804 -22.72 -28.98 10.18
N ARG A 805 -21.67 -28.19 10.43
CA ARG A 805 -21.71 -27.07 11.39
C ARG A 805 -22.53 -25.89 10.87
N ILE A 806 -22.46 -25.57 9.57
CA ILE A 806 -23.30 -24.56 8.92
C ILE A 806 -24.77 -24.97 8.99
N LYS A 807 -25.12 -26.20 8.60
CA LYS A 807 -26.50 -26.73 8.69
C LYS A 807 -27.04 -26.72 10.13
N THR A 808 -26.18 -26.99 11.11
CA THR A 808 -26.54 -26.91 12.53
C THR A 808 -26.81 -25.46 12.97
N LEU A 809 -26.08 -24.49 12.43
CA LEU A 809 -26.29 -23.07 12.72
C LEU A 809 -27.55 -22.53 12.05
N GLU A 810 -27.82 -22.90 10.79
CA GLU A 810 -29.07 -22.54 10.08
C GLU A 810 -30.29 -23.06 10.83
N LYS A 811 -30.25 -24.31 11.30
CA LYS A 811 -31.33 -24.91 12.10
C LYS A 811 -31.52 -24.20 13.45
N LYS A 812 -30.44 -23.74 14.09
CA LYS A 812 -30.52 -22.96 15.33
C LYS A 812 -31.07 -21.55 15.10
N LEU A 813 -30.72 -20.93 13.98
CA LEU A 813 -31.22 -19.61 13.59
C LEU A 813 -32.71 -19.66 13.28
N SER A 814 -33.17 -20.65 12.51
CA SER A 814 -34.58 -20.86 12.20
C SER A 814 -35.43 -21.07 13.46
N ARG A 815 -34.96 -21.88 14.42
CA ARG A 815 -35.64 -22.05 15.72
C ARG A 815 -35.68 -20.78 16.57
N ALA A 816 -34.63 -19.96 16.48
CA ALA A 816 -34.60 -18.68 17.20
C ALA A 816 -35.59 -17.66 16.59
N GLN A 817 -35.75 -17.66 15.26
CA GLN A 817 -36.72 -16.83 14.56
C GLN A 817 -38.17 -17.24 14.90
N GLU A 818 -38.47 -18.55 14.96
CA GLU A 818 -39.78 -19.06 15.41
C GLU A 818 -40.09 -18.62 16.86
N ALA A 819 -39.12 -18.75 17.78
CA ALA A 819 -39.31 -18.35 19.17
C ALA A 819 -39.50 -16.83 19.36
N ILE A 820 -38.96 -16.01 18.47
CA ILE A 820 -39.20 -14.55 18.46
C ILE A 820 -40.63 -14.26 17.98
N ALA A 821 -41.06 -14.90 16.89
CA ALA A 821 -42.42 -14.73 16.37
C ALA A 821 -43.50 -15.15 17.39
N GLU A 822 -43.28 -16.24 18.14
CA GLU A 822 -44.18 -16.66 19.22
C GLU A 822 -44.27 -15.61 20.35
N ARG A 823 -43.14 -14.99 20.71
CA ARG A 823 -43.10 -13.92 21.72
C ARG A 823 -43.82 -12.66 21.27
N ASP A 824 -43.70 -12.27 20.01
CA ASP A 824 -44.37 -11.09 19.48
C ASP A 824 -45.91 -11.28 19.48
N ILE A 825 -46.38 -12.50 19.22
CA ILE A 825 -47.81 -12.86 19.36
C ILE A 825 -48.25 -12.74 20.83
N GLU A 826 -47.43 -13.18 21.78
CA GLU A 826 -47.73 -13.11 23.21
C GLU A 826 -47.75 -11.65 23.73
N ILE A 827 -46.83 -10.82 23.25
CA ILE A 827 -46.80 -9.37 23.51
C ILE A 827 -48.05 -8.70 22.94
N GLY A 828 -48.46 -9.03 21.72
CA GLY A 828 -49.69 -8.52 21.12
C GLY A 828 -50.94 -8.86 21.94
N LYS A 829 -51.02 -10.08 22.48
CA LYS A 829 -52.09 -10.50 23.39
C LYS A 829 -52.08 -9.69 24.69
N LEU A 830 -50.92 -9.49 25.30
CA LEU A 830 -50.79 -8.68 26.52
C LEU A 830 -51.17 -7.21 26.29
N GLN A 831 -50.77 -6.63 25.15
CA GLN A 831 -51.17 -5.28 24.77
C GLN A 831 -52.69 -5.19 24.55
N SER A 832 -53.31 -6.20 23.95
CA SER A 832 -54.78 -6.24 23.80
C SER A 832 -55.50 -6.30 25.15
N LEU A 833 -54.97 -7.07 26.12
CA LEU A 833 -55.51 -7.17 27.47
C LEU A 833 -55.38 -5.86 28.24
N ILE A 834 -54.22 -5.20 28.17
CA ILE A 834 -53.99 -3.89 28.78
C ILE A 834 -54.94 -2.85 28.19
N THR A 835 -55.15 -2.88 26.87
CA THR A 835 -56.08 -1.95 26.20
C THR A 835 -57.53 -2.18 26.66
N MET A 836 -57.92 -3.43 26.88
CA MET A 836 -59.23 -3.81 27.40
C MET A 836 -59.44 -3.36 28.85
N GLU A 837 -58.44 -3.53 29.73
CA GLU A 837 -58.51 -3.06 31.12
C GLU A 837 -58.55 -1.53 31.22
N THR A 838 -57.89 -0.81 30.32
CA THR A 838 -57.94 0.66 30.31
C THR A 838 -59.25 1.25 29.75
N SER A 839 -60.12 0.41 29.18
CA SER A 839 -61.44 0.82 28.64
C SER A 839 -62.61 0.49 29.58
N ILE A 840 -62.36 -0.17 30.70
CA ILE A 840 -63.31 -0.40 31.81
C ILE A 840 -63.03 0.66 32.87
#